data_AF-A0AAD8HVT7-F1
#
_entry.id   AF-A0AAD8HVT7-F1
#
_cell.length_a   1.000
_cell.length_b   1.000
_cell.length_c   1.000
_cell.angle_alpha   90.00
_cell.angle_beta   90.00
_cell.angle_gamma   90.00
#
_symmetry.space_group_name_H-M   'P 1'
#
loop_
_entity.id
_entity.type
_entity.pdbx_description
1 polymer ?
#
loop_
_entity_poly.entity_id
_entity_poly.type
_entity_poly.pdbx_seq_one_letter_code
_entity_poly.pdbx_strand_id
1 'polypeptide(L)'
;MADQLTDDQISEFKEAFSLFDKDGDGCITTKELGTVMRSLGQNPTEAELQDMINEVDADGNGTIDFPEFLNLMARKMKDTDSEEELKEAFRVFDKDQNGFISAAELRHVMTNLGEKLTDEEVDEMIREADVDGDGQINYEEFVKVMMAKRMGRKYQGTKKDRKVSKKGKVGWTNLLHIINVSASLSVISTLPLSLHSELSTKPTKLNKREELEKGGMALTCCRKFMVLLCFIPVLIDCKILHYNFDVEITNATRLCSSKPIVTINGLFPGPTIYAREDDTVLIKVVNHVKYNTSIHWHGIRQLRTGWADGPAYITQCPIQPGQIYVYNFTITGQRGTLFWHAHILWLRATVYGALIVLPKLGVPYPFPAPYQEHVVLLGEWWKSDVEAVIDAALQSGFAPNVSDAHTINGLSGPVPNCKSQEGFTLEVDHGKTYMLRIINAALNEELFFKIANHQLTVVEVDATYVKPFETNTVVITPGQTTTVLLKTSQLSGKYMVSVSPFMDSPIEVDNVPASATLHYSGTLSTVATVLTAPTPRNATLTATKFINSLKSLNSQAFPSNVPLEIDHSLVFTVGLGLNRCPDCVTGKRVVAHVNNVTFVMPKIDILEAHYYNINGVFTDDFPEKPPMSYNYTGTQPENFATTEGTRLYRLAYNSTVQLVLQDTGMIAPEDHPIHLHGFNFFAVGRGIGNFDQEKDPKKFNLVDPVERNTIGVPSGGWTAIRFRADNPGVWFMHCHLEVHTTWGLKMAFVVDNGKGPNESLIEPPGDLPLC
;
A
#
# COMPACT_ATOMS: atom_id res chain seq x y z
N MET A 1 28.47 -38.15 8.72
CA MET A 1 27.33 -37.34 9.21
C MET A 1 26.02 -37.72 8.51
N ALA A 2 26.07 -38.23 7.27
CA ALA A 2 24.96 -39.00 6.66
C ALA A 2 24.58 -40.31 7.41
N ASP A 3 25.45 -40.81 8.29
CA ASP A 3 25.30 -42.09 9.00
C ASP A 3 24.21 -42.12 10.10
N GLN A 4 23.41 -41.05 10.22
CA GLN A 4 22.31 -40.92 11.19
C GLN A 4 20.92 -40.87 10.55
N LEU A 5 20.82 -40.89 9.21
CA LEU A 5 19.55 -40.87 8.49
C LEU A 5 19.04 -42.30 8.23
N THR A 6 17.73 -42.52 8.30
CA THR A 6 17.12 -43.82 7.96
C THR A 6 17.09 -44.02 6.44
N ASP A 7 17.03 -45.27 5.98
CA ASP A 7 16.95 -45.58 4.54
C ASP A 7 15.75 -44.90 3.86
N ASP A 8 14.63 -44.74 4.57
CA ASP A 8 13.44 -44.04 4.07
C ASP A 8 13.71 -42.52 3.91
N GLN A 9 14.42 -41.89 4.85
CA GLN A 9 14.80 -40.47 4.74
C GLN A 9 15.80 -40.22 3.61
N ILE A 10 16.75 -41.14 3.42
CA ILE A 10 17.70 -41.09 2.31
C ILE A 10 16.96 -41.22 0.97
N SER A 11 15.89 -42.05 0.91
CA SER A 11 15.05 -42.17 -0.29
C SER A 11 14.27 -40.90 -0.57
N GLU A 12 13.69 -40.24 0.44
CA GLU A 12 12.97 -38.96 0.28
C GLU A 12 13.90 -37.86 -0.23
N PHE A 13 15.13 -37.76 0.31
CA PHE A 13 16.10 -36.79 -0.20
C PHE A 13 16.57 -37.10 -1.61
N LYS A 14 16.54 -38.36 -2.02
CA LYS A 14 16.86 -38.77 -3.39
C LYS A 14 15.78 -38.36 -4.39
N GLU A 15 14.51 -38.40 -3.98
CA GLU A 15 13.41 -37.88 -4.78
C GLU A 15 13.47 -36.36 -4.89
N ALA A 16 13.74 -35.65 -3.78
CA ALA A 16 13.98 -34.21 -3.80
C ALA A 16 15.16 -33.83 -4.71
N PHE A 17 16.28 -34.55 -4.61
CA PHE A 17 17.45 -34.35 -5.46
C PHE A 17 17.10 -34.47 -6.96
N SER A 18 16.28 -35.47 -7.33
CA SER A 18 15.83 -35.66 -8.72
C SER A 18 14.89 -34.56 -9.25
N LEU A 19 14.33 -33.71 -8.39
CA LEU A 19 13.58 -32.53 -8.83
C LEU A 19 14.52 -31.40 -9.27
N PHE A 20 15.72 -31.34 -8.69
CA PHE A 20 16.75 -30.36 -9.02
C PHE A 20 17.63 -30.84 -10.17
N ASP A 21 18.08 -32.09 -10.16
CA ASP A 21 18.82 -32.75 -11.25
C ASP A 21 17.88 -33.05 -12.43
N LYS A 22 17.80 -32.12 -13.39
CA LYS A 22 16.81 -32.15 -14.48
C LYS A 22 17.25 -33.07 -15.61
N ASP A 23 18.54 -33.16 -15.86
CA ASP A 23 19.07 -34.03 -16.91
C ASP A 23 19.45 -35.43 -16.40
N GLY A 24 19.41 -35.64 -15.07
CA GLY A 24 19.58 -36.93 -14.42
C GLY A 24 21.03 -37.38 -14.37
N ASP A 25 21.98 -36.46 -14.48
CA ASP A 25 23.41 -36.76 -14.52
C ASP A 25 24.01 -37.07 -13.13
N GLY A 26 23.23 -36.88 -12.07
CA GLY A 26 23.59 -37.15 -10.69
C GLY A 26 24.24 -35.98 -9.96
N CYS A 27 24.30 -34.81 -10.58
CA CYS A 27 24.84 -33.56 -10.03
C CYS A 27 23.85 -32.42 -10.26
N ILE A 28 23.80 -31.43 -9.37
CA ILE A 28 22.98 -30.23 -9.56
C ILE A 28 23.89 -29.07 -9.97
N THR A 29 23.68 -28.56 -11.17
CA THR A 29 24.39 -27.39 -11.69
C THR A 29 23.74 -26.07 -11.28
N THR A 30 24.46 -24.93 -11.37
CA THR A 30 23.90 -23.59 -11.11
C THR A 30 22.67 -23.30 -11.98
N LYS A 31 22.69 -23.78 -13.23
CA LYS A 31 21.59 -23.60 -14.18
C LYS A 31 20.34 -24.37 -13.78
N GLU A 32 20.51 -25.59 -13.31
CA GLU A 32 19.39 -26.44 -12.87
C GLU A 32 18.79 -25.91 -11.57
N LEU A 33 19.64 -25.56 -10.61
CA LEU A 33 19.24 -24.89 -9.37
C LEU A 33 18.47 -23.59 -9.69
N GLY A 34 19.01 -22.75 -10.57
CA GLY A 34 18.37 -21.51 -11.00
C GLY A 34 17.05 -21.75 -11.74
N THR A 35 16.94 -22.81 -12.55
CA THR A 35 15.70 -23.14 -13.26
C THR A 35 14.59 -23.52 -12.29
N VAL A 36 14.92 -24.33 -11.27
CA VAL A 36 13.95 -24.70 -10.24
C VAL A 36 13.56 -23.50 -9.37
N MET A 37 14.50 -22.68 -8.93
CA MET A 37 14.19 -21.48 -8.12
C MET A 37 13.32 -20.47 -8.87
N ARG A 38 13.55 -20.29 -10.17
CA ARG A 38 12.71 -19.46 -11.06
C ARG A 38 11.31 -20.02 -11.26
N SER A 39 11.17 -21.34 -11.33
CA SER A 39 9.85 -21.99 -11.41
C SER A 39 9.03 -21.84 -10.12
N LEU A 40 9.67 -21.56 -8.99
CA LEU A 40 9.05 -21.34 -7.67
C LEU A 40 8.84 -19.85 -7.36
N GLY A 41 9.00 -18.96 -8.35
CA GLY A 41 8.72 -17.53 -8.23
C GLY A 41 9.88 -16.70 -7.68
N GLN A 42 11.09 -17.25 -7.58
CA GLN A 42 12.30 -16.53 -7.16
C GLN A 42 13.23 -16.26 -8.35
N ASN A 43 13.91 -15.10 -8.41
CA ASN A 43 14.82 -14.78 -9.51
C ASN A 43 16.26 -14.55 -9.02
N PRO A 44 16.97 -15.59 -8.56
CA PRO A 44 18.36 -15.47 -8.13
C PRO A 44 19.30 -15.17 -9.30
N THR A 45 20.31 -14.35 -9.05
CA THR A 45 21.40 -14.04 -9.98
C THR A 45 22.35 -15.24 -10.11
N GLU A 46 23.11 -15.31 -11.21
CA GLU A 46 24.13 -16.37 -11.38
C GLU A 46 25.22 -16.33 -10.30
N ALA A 47 25.52 -15.15 -9.73
CA ALA A 47 26.46 -15.03 -8.63
C ALA A 47 25.91 -15.65 -7.34
N GLU A 48 24.63 -15.39 -7.01
CA GLU A 48 23.96 -15.99 -5.85
C GLU A 48 23.82 -17.51 -6.00
N LEU A 49 23.50 -17.99 -7.20
CA LEU A 49 23.45 -19.44 -7.48
C LEU A 49 24.83 -20.09 -7.32
N GLN A 50 25.89 -19.39 -7.73
CA GLN A 50 27.26 -19.88 -7.56
C GLN A 50 27.68 -19.91 -6.09
N ASP A 51 27.33 -18.88 -5.31
CA ASP A 51 27.61 -18.84 -3.87
C ASP A 51 26.88 -19.96 -3.13
N MET A 52 25.62 -20.24 -3.48
CA MET A 52 24.85 -21.36 -2.93
C MET A 52 25.48 -22.72 -3.22
N ILE A 53 26.07 -22.91 -4.40
CA ILE A 53 26.81 -24.14 -4.72
C ILE A 53 28.11 -24.20 -3.93
N ASN A 54 28.88 -23.11 -3.88
CA ASN A 54 30.17 -23.06 -3.19
C ASN A 54 30.07 -23.34 -1.67
N GLU A 55 28.92 -23.08 -1.04
CA GLU A 55 28.69 -23.38 0.38
C GLU A 55 28.62 -24.89 0.70
N VAL A 56 28.34 -25.70 -0.32
CA VAL A 56 27.90 -27.10 -0.17
C VAL A 56 28.82 -28.07 -0.92
N ASP A 57 29.35 -27.60 -2.05
CA ASP A 57 30.35 -28.25 -2.90
C ASP A 57 31.66 -28.43 -2.11
N ALA A 58 31.80 -29.60 -1.51
CA ALA A 58 32.90 -29.94 -0.62
C ALA A 58 34.14 -30.37 -1.40
N ASP A 59 33.96 -30.89 -2.62
CA ASP A 59 35.05 -31.32 -3.50
C ASP A 59 35.53 -30.22 -4.48
N GLY A 60 34.77 -29.12 -4.60
CA GLY A 60 35.09 -27.93 -5.37
C GLY A 60 34.88 -28.11 -6.89
N ASN A 61 34.03 -29.06 -7.29
CA ASN A 61 33.80 -29.39 -8.69
C ASN A 61 32.81 -28.44 -9.40
N GLY A 62 32.20 -27.51 -8.67
CA GLY A 62 31.26 -26.50 -9.15
C GLY A 62 29.82 -26.98 -9.31
N THR A 63 29.49 -28.16 -8.76
CA THR A 63 28.15 -28.77 -8.77
C THR A 63 27.87 -29.41 -7.41
N ILE A 64 26.60 -29.72 -7.11
CA ILE A 64 26.24 -30.40 -5.86
C ILE A 64 25.90 -31.86 -6.16
N ASP A 65 26.69 -32.79 -5.64
CA ASP A 65 26.37 -34.22 -5.75
C ASP A 65 25.36 -34.69 -4.68
N PHE A 66 24.82 -35.89 -4.86
CA PHE A 66 23.82 -36.41 -3.92
C PHE A 66 24.33 -36.52 -2.47
N PRO A 67 25.55 -37.04 -2.19
CA PRO A 67 26.17 -36.98 -0.85
C PRO A 67 26.28 -35.57 -0.24
N GLU A 68 26.63 -34.55 -1.02
CA GLU A 68 26.74 -33.16 -0.60
C GLU A 68 25.37 -32.55 -0.29
N PHE A 69 24.41 -32.77 -1.20
CA PHE A 69 23.00 -32.41 -1.00
C PHE A 69 22.42 -33.04 0.27
N LEU A 70 22.71 -34.32 0.50
CA LEU A 70 22.22 -35.05 1.66
C LEU A 70 22.82 -34.52 2.98
N ASN A 71 24.08 -34.09 2.98
CA ASN A 71 24.70 -33.44 4.14
C ASN A 71 24.13 -32.06 4.43
N LEU A 72 23.80 -31.27 3.39
CA LEU A 72 23.11 -29.98 3.55
C LEU A 72 21.73 -30.18 4.21
N MET A 73 20.94 -31.12 3.69
CA MET A 73 19.61 -31.41 4.21
C MET A 73 19.67 -31.98 5.63
N ALA A 74 20.63 -32.87 5.91
CA ALA A 74 20.84 -33.43 7.25
C ALA A 74 21.22 -32.36 8.30
N ARG A 75 21.99 -31.34 7.92
CA ARG A 75 22.32 -30.22 8.82
C ARG A 75 21.09 -29.36 9.13
N LYS A 76 20.27 -29.05 8.12
CA LYS A 76 19.08 -28.19 8.27
C LYS A 76 17.90 -28.86 8.98
N MET A 77 17.76 -30.19 8.89
CA MET A 77 16.76 -30.94 9.67
C MET A 77 16.94 -30.82 11.18
N LYS A 78 18.16 -30.54 11.65
CA LYS A 78 18.43 -30.42 13.08
C LYS A 78 18.02 -29.05 13.67
N ASP A 79 17.80 -28.06 12.81
CA ASP A 79 17.42 -26.69 13.17
C ASP A 79 15.90 -26.45 13.08
N THR A 80 15.12 -27.40 12.53
CA THR A 80 13.68 -27.27 12.20
C THR A 80 12.71 -27.86 13.23
N ASP A 81 13.18 -28.31 14.40
CA ASP A 81 12.32 -28.81 15.48
C ASP A 81 11.76 -27.67 16.38
N SER A 82 11.15 -26.64 15.79
CA SER A 82 10.47 -25.59 16.58
C SER A 82 8.97 -25.89 16.72
N GLU A 83 8.46 -25.84 17.96
CA GLU A 83 7.04 -26.02 18.31
C GLU A 83 6.11 -25.09 17.51
N GLU A 84 6.65 -23.94 17.07
CA GLU A 84 5.94 -22.91 16.33
C GLU A 84 5.57 -23.35 14.89
N GLU A 85 6.42 -24.13 14.21
CA GLU A 85 6.08 -24.65 12.88
C GLU A 85 4.93 -25.67 12.93
N LEU A 86 4.85 -26.47 13.98
CA LEU A 86 3.75 -27.44 14.16
C LEU A 86 2.43 -26.74 14.50
N LYS A 87 2.49 -25.60 15.21
CA LYS A 87 1.32 -24.74 15.45
C LYS A 87 0.84 -24.08 14.17
N GLU A 88 1.76 -23.58 13.34
CA GLU A 88 1.41 -23.01 12.06
C GLU A 88 0.83 -24.05 11.11
N ALA A 89 1.42 -25.25 11.04
CA ALA A 89 0.86 -26.35 10.27
C ALA A 89 -0.55 -26.72 10.74
N PHE A 90 -0.79 -26.81 12.06
CA PHE A 90 -2.12 -27.09 12.60
C PHE A 90 -3.15 -26.01 12.21
N ARG A 91 -2.76 -24.72 12.28
CA ARG A 91 -3.62 -23.58 11.89
C ARG A 91 -4.00 -23.56 10.40
N VAL A 92 -3.19 -24.18 9.54
CA VAL A 92 -3.53 -24.30 8.11
C VAL A 92 -4.74 -25.22 7.92
N PHE A 93 -4.91 -26.22 8.80
CA PHE A 93 -6.02 -27.17 8.78
C PHE A 93 -7.24 -26.68 9.56
N ASP A 94 -7.04 -26.09 10.75
CA ASP A 94 -8.13 -25.54 11.59
C ASP A 94 -8.57 -24.16 11.08
N LYS A 95 -9.46 -24.15 10.07
CA LYS A 95 -9.88 -22.92 9.37
C LYS A 95 -10.83 -22.08 10.18
N ASP A 96 -11.68 -22.71 10.97
CA ASP A 96 -12.62 -22.01 11.85
C ASP A 96 -12.01 -21.65 13.22
N GLN A 97 -10.77 -22.09 13.49
CA GLN A 97 -9.97 -21.83 14.70
C GLN A 97 -10.65 -22.35 15.97
N ASN A 98 -11.40 -23.44 15.85
CA ASN A 98 -12.10 -24.04 16.97
C ASN A 98 -11.17 -24.94 17.83
N GLY A 99 -9.92 -25.15 17.39
CA GLY A 99 -8.92 -25.98 18.06
C GLY A 99 -8.92 -27.46 17.64
N PHE A 100 -9.75 -27.81 16.66
CA PHE A 100 -9.94 -29.15 16.12
C PHE A 100 -9.95 -29.12 14.59
N ILE A 101 -9.45 -30.17 13.95
CA ILE A 101 -9.52 -30.34 12.51
C ILE A 101 -10.67 -31.29 12.19
N SER A 102 -11.71 -30.77 11.54
CA SER A 102 -12.83 -31.58 11.06
C SER A 102 -12.52 -32.27 9.72
N ALA A 103 -13.27 -33.32 9.39
CA ALA A 103 -13.17 -34.00 8.09
C ALA A 103 -13.40 -33.04 6.90
N ALA A 104 -14.28 -32.05 7.05
CA ALA A 104 -14.57 -31.07 6.03
C ALA A 104 -13.37 -30.13 5.78
N GLU A 105 -12.69 -29.74 6.85
CA GLU A 105 -11.50 -28.88 6.77
C GLU A 105 -10.30 -29.63 6.21
N LEU A 106 -10.06 -30.86 6.67
CA LEU A 106 -9.02 -31.72 6.13
C LEU A 106 -9.22 -31.93 4.62
N ARG A 107 -10.45 -32.21 4.17
CA ARG A 107 -10.78 -32.34 2.73
C ARG A 107 -10.51 -31.05 1.97
N HIS A 108 -10.93 -29.92 2.52
CA HIS A 108 -10.79 -28.62 1.87
C HIS A 108 -9.32 -28.26 1.65
N VAL A 109 -8.47 -28.48 2.65
CA VAL A 109 -7.03 -28.23 2.53
C VAL A 109 -6.39 -29.17 1.52
N MET A 110 -6.69 -30.47 1.57
CA MET A 110 -6.13 -31.44 0.62
C MET A 110 -6.53 -31.14 -0.84
N THR A 111 -7.77 -30.69 -1.06
CA THR A 111 -8.26 -30.31 -2.39
C THR A 111 -7.54 -29.07 -2.93
N ASN A 112 -7.28 -28.07 -2.08
CA ASN A 112 -6.54 -26.87 -2.47
C ASN A 112 -5.06 -27.15 -2.77
N LEU A 113 -4.50 -28.23 -2.20
CA LEU A 113 -3.14 -28.70 -2.46
C LEU A 113 -3.05 -29.60 -3.70
N GLY A 114 -4.13 -29.72 -4.48
CA GLY A 114 -4.16 -30.47 -5.74
C GLY A 114 -4.52 -31.96 -5.60
N GLU A 115 -4.75 -32.44 -4.38
CA GLU A 115 -5.06 -33.84 -4.09
C GLU A 115 -6.57 -34.04 -3.87
N LYS A 116 -7.20 -34.93 -4.64
CA LYS A 116 -8.64 -35.23 -4.52
C LYS A 116 -8.83 -36.53 -3.76
N LEU A 117 -9.05 -36.43 -2.44
CA LEU A 117 -9.37 -37.57 -1.58
C LEU A 117 -10.87 -37.88 -1.58
N THR A 118 -11.24 -39.16 -1.55
CA THR A 118 -12.66 -39.58 -1.41
C THR A 118 -13.18 -39.37 0.01
N ASP A 119 -14.50 -39.50 0.21
CA ASP A 119 -15.09 -39.40 1.54
C ASP A 119 -14.55 -40.47 2.49
N GLU A 120 -14.40 -41.70 1.99
CA GLU A 120 -13.88 -42.83 2.75
C GLU A 120 -12.41 -42.67 3.15
N GLU A 121 -11.59 -42.01 2.31
CA GLU A 121 -10.17 -41.78 2.60
C GLU A 121 -9.96 -40.72 3.68
N VAL A 122 -10.77 -39.66 3.68
CA VAL A 122 -10.74 -38.63 4.73
C VAL A 122 -11.24 -39.20 6.06
N ASP A 123 -12.30 -40.01 6.04
CA ASP A 123 -12.84 -40.68 7.24
C ASP A 123 -11.89 -41.76 7.79
N GLU A 124 -11.00 -42.31 6.96
CA GLU A 124 -9.91 -43.18 7.41
C GLU A 124 -8.78 -42.35 8.05
N MET A 125 -8.43 -41.19 7.47
CA MET A 125 -7.42 -40.29 8.01
C MET A 125 -7.79 -39.71 9.37
N ILE A 126 -9.03 -39.26 9.56
CA ILE A 126 -9.51 -38.78 10.86
C ILE A 126 -9.41 -39.89 11.91
N ARG A 127 -9.88 -41.10 11.58
CA ARG A 127 -9.87 -42.26 12.50
C ARG A 127 -8.47 -42.78 12.87
N GLU A 128 -7.47 -42.53 12.02
CA GLU A 128 -6.07 -42.83 12.35
C GLU A 128 -5.49 -41.86 13.39
N ALA A 129 -6.02 -40.64 13.46
CA ALA A 129 -5.48 -39.53 14.25
C ALA A 129 -6.27 -39.25 15.53
N ASP A 130 -7.59 -39.36 15.45
CA ASP A 130 -8.57 -39.18 16.53
C ASP A 130 -8.45 -40.32 17.56
N VAL A 131 -7.83 -40.01 18.71
CA VAL A 131 -7.55 -40.97 19.79
C VAL A 131 -8.70 -41.02 20.78
N ASP A 132 -9.38 -39.91 21.02
CA ASP A 132 -10.47 -39.80 21.97
C ASP A 132 -11.86 -40.15 21.38
N GLY A 133 -11.95 -40.28 20.06
CA GLY A 133 -13.11 -40.75 19.31
C GLY A 133 -14.19 -39.69 19.11
N ASP A 134 -13.83 -38.42 19.17
CA ASP A 134 -14.77 -37.29 19.04
C ASP A 134 -15.11 -36.95 17.58
N GLY A 135 -14.46 -37.61 16.61
CA GLY A 135 -14.67 -37.44 15.18
C GLY A 135 -13.89 -36.27 14.58
N GLN A 136 -12.99 -35.64 15.33
CA GLN A 136 -12.14 -34.53 14.92
C GLN A 136 -10.69 -34.76 15.41
N ILE A 137 -9.74 -33.92 14.99
CA ILE A 137 -8.34 -34.06 15.41
C ILE A 137 -7.92 -32.82 16.21
N ASN A 138 -7.63 -32.96 17.49
CA ASN A 138 -7.09 -31.87 18.29
C ASN A 138 -5.57 -31.68 18.09
N TYR A 139 -5.03 -30.57 18.62
CA TYR A 139 -3.61 -30.24 18.44
C TYR A 139 -2.65 -31.34 18.94
N GLU A 140 -2.95 -31.96 20.09
CA GLU A 140 -2.10 -33.00 20.68
C GLU A 140 -2.11 -34.27 19.82
N GLU A 141 -3.27 -34.63 19.27
CA GLU A 141 -3.44 -35.74 18.34
C GLU A 141 -2.73 -35.50 17.01
N PHE A 142 -2.87 -34.29 16.46
CA PHE A 142 -2.17 -33.86 15.25
C PHE A 142 -0.66 -33.95 15.43
N VAL A 143 -0.12 -33.38 16.51
CA VAL A 143 1.33 -33.45 16.82
C VAL A 143 1.78 -34.89 17.00
N LYS A 144 0.99 -35.73 17.69
CA LYS A 144 1.32 -37.13 17.92
C LYS A 144 1.38 -37.94 16.62
N VAL A 145 0.48 -37.71 15.68
CA VAL A 145 0.50 -38.35 14.35
C VAL A 145 1.70 -37.88 13.53
N MET A 146 1.94 -36.57 13.52
CA MET A 146 3.06 -35.95 12.80
C MET A 146 4.42 -36.45 13.34
N MET A 147 4.54 -36.61 14.66
CA MET A 147 5.76 -37.11 15.33
C MET A 147 5.93 -38.62 15.18
N ALA A 148 4.87 -39.41 15.31
CA ALA A 148 4.94 -40.86 15.20
C ALA A 148 5.34 -41.32 13.80
N LYS A 149 4.86 -40.65 12.75
CA LYS A 149 5.23 -40.94 11.36
C LYS A 149 6.62 -40.37 10.99
N ARG A 150 7.05 -39.22 11.56
CA ARG A 150 8.44 -38.71 11.45
C ARG A 150 9.50 -39.65 12.06
N MET A 151 9.16 -40.41 13.11
CA MET A 151 10.10 -41.33 13.79
C MET A 151 10.04 -42.80 13.29
N GLY A 152 9.26 -43.11 12.25
CA GLY A 152 9.16 -44.46 11.68
C GLY A 152 8.59 -45.53 12.63
N ARG A 153 7.88 -45.17 13.69
CA ARG A 153 7.34 -46.14 14.68
C ARG A 153 5.92 -46.57 14.30
N LYS A 154 5.70 -47.89 14.16
CA LYS A 154 4.36 -48.47 13.93
C LYS A 154 3.45 -48.23 15.15
N TYR A 155 2.37 -47.47 14.93
CA TYR A 155 1.31 -47.26 15.90
C TYR A 155 0.56 -48.58 16.19
N GLN A 156 0.46 -48.98 17.46
CA GLN A 156 -0.22 -50.22 17.87
C GLN A 156 -1.70 -49.96 18.17
N GLY A 157 -2.53 -49.99 17.13
CA GLY A 157 -4.00 -50.12 17.27
C GLY A 157 -4.42 -51.56 17.60
N THR A 158 -5.52 -51.71 18.34
CA THR A 158 -6.00 -53.00 18.86
C THR A 158 -6.42 -54.00 17.76
N LYS A 159 -6.43 -55.30 18.10
CA LYS A 159 -6.51 -56.47 17.19
C LYS A 159 -7.74 -56.57 16.26
N LYS A 160 -8.63 -55.59 16.17
CA LYS A 160 -9.87 -55.68 15.38
C LYS A 160 -9.77 -55.14 13.94
N ASP A 161 -8.73 -54.36 13.61
CA ASP A 161 -8.63 -53.68 12.29
C ASP A 161 -7.77 -54.39 11.24
N ARG A 162 -7.21 -55.57 11.53
CA ARG A 162 -6.28 -56.26 10.61
C ARG A 162 -6.90 -56.91 9.37
N LYS A 163 -8.13 -56.57 8.99
CA LYS A 163 -8.80 -57.19 7.83
C LYS A 163 -9.39 -56.22 6.81
N VAL A 164 -8.88 -54.99 6.71
CA VAL A 164 -9.07 -54.14 5.53
C VAL A 164 -7.79 -53.33 5.28
N SER A 165 -6.70 -54.00 4.91
CA SER A 165 -5.44 -53.31 4.61
C SER A 165 -4.84 -53.90 3.36
N LYS A 166 -5.21 -53.30 2.21
CA LYS A 166 -4.44 -53.38 0.96
C LYS A 166 -4.76 -52.29 -0.07
N LYS A 167 -5.51 -51.23 0.29
CA LYS A 167 -5.81 -50.13 -0.66
C LYS A 167 -5.67 -48.68 -0.18
N GLY A 168 -5.48 -48.37 1.10
CA GLY A 168 -5.28 -46.98 1.56
C GLY A 168 -3.97 -46.82 2.32
N LYS A 169 -2.87 -46.51 1.64
CA LYS A 169 -1.57 -46.23 2.30
C LYS A 169 -1.07 -44.79 2.10
N VAL A 170 -1.88 -43.91 1.52
CA VAL A 170 -1.40 -42.71 0.83
C VAL A 170 -1.72 -41.39 1.56
N GLY A 171 -2.64 -41.38 2.53
CA GLY A 171 -3.16 -40.12 3.12
C GLY A 171 -2.15 -39.29 3.93
N TRP A 172 -1.72 -39.78 5.09
CA TRP A 172 -0.86 -39.01 6.01
C TRP A 172 0.62 -38.93 5.58
N THR A 173 1.11 -39.89 4.80
CA THR A 173 2.49 -39.89 4.31
C THR A 173 2.71 -38.81 3.25
N ASN A 174 1.76 -38.62 2.32
CA ASN A 174 1.82 -37.51 1.36
C ASN A 174 1.70 -36.15 2.06
N LEU A 175 0.89 -36.06 3.13
CA LEU A 175 0.74 -34.82 3.92
C LEU A 175 2.05 -34.42 4.61
N LEU A 176 2.74 -35.37 5.24
CA LEU A 176 4.06 -35.16 5.83
C LEU A 176 5.12 -34.78 4.80
N HIS A 177 5.04 -35.34 3.60
CA HIS A 177 5.95 -35.01 2.51
C HIS A 177 5.75 -33.57 2.02
N ILE A 178 4.51 -33.10 1.88
CA ILE A 178 4.18 -31.72 1.50
C ILE A 178 4.63 -30.71 2.58
N ILE A 179 4.41 -31.03 3.86
CA ILE A 179 4.81 -30.16 4.99
C ILE A 179 6.33 -30.11 5.15
N ASN A 180 7.04 -31.22 4.95
CA ASN A 180 8.51 -31.22 5.00
C ASN A 180 9.14 -30.50 3.80
N VAL A 181 8.53 -30.56 2.61
CA VAL A 181 8.99 -29.80 1.43
C VAL A 181 8.75 -28.30 1.62
N SER A 182 7.60 -27.89 2.17
CA SER A 182 7.34 -26.48 2.46
C SER A 182 8.22 -25.92 3.58
N ALA A 183 8.49 -26.69 4.64
CA ALA A 183 9.40 -26.32 5.72
C ALA A 183 10.87 -26.29 5.26
N SER A 184 11.26 -27.14 4.31
CA SER A 184 12.62 -27.10 3.73
C SER A 184 12.82 -25.88 2.81
N LEU A 185 11.75 -25.42 2.16
CA LEU A 185 11.77 -24.24 1.27
C LEU A 185 11.72 -22.90 2.04
N SER A 186 11.11 -22.85 3.23
CA SER A 186 11.14 -21.66 4.10
C SER A 186 12.51 -21.38 4.72
N VAL A 187 13.44 -22.34 4.67
CA VAL A 187 14.79 -22.20 5.27
C VAL A 187 15.84 -21.70 4.27
N ILE A 188 15.57 -21.75 2.96
CA ILE A 188 16.45 -21.14 1.93
C ILE A 188 16.38 -19.59 1.99
N SER A 189 15.31 -19.02 2.55
CA SER A 189 15.14 -17.56 2.67
C SER A 189 15.86 -16.92 3.88
N THR A 190 16.67 -17.67 4.65
CA THR A 190 17.25 -17.20 5.92
C THR A 190 18.75 -17.47 6.10
N LEU A 191 19.58 -17.29 5.06
CA LEU A 191 21.05 -17.25 5.23
C LEU A 191 21.52 -15.87 5.77
N PRO A 192 22.24 -15.79 6.90
CA PRO A 192 22.90 -14.56 7.35
C PRO A 192 24.34 -14.46 6.81
N LEU A 193 24.66 -13.36 6.13
CA LEU A 193 26.03 -12.92 5.84
C LEU A 193 26.73 -12.51 7.14
N SER A 194 27.68 -13.31 7.63
CA SER A 194 28.53 -12.93 8.76
C SER A 194 29.79 -12.20 8.27
N LEU A 195 29.99 -10.96 8.73
CA LEU A 195 31.31 -10.32 8.81
C LEU A 195 31.77 -10.30 10.27
N HIS A 196 32.91 -10.94 10.56
CA HIS A 196 33.59 -10.87 11.84
C HIS A 196 34.29 -9.50 12.03
N SER A 197 34.10 -8.89 13.20
CA SER A 197 35.21 -8.24 13.91
C SER A 197 34.97 -8.27 15.43
N GLU A 198 35.93 -8.85 16.15
CA GLU A 198 36.00 -8.89 17.61
C GLU A 198 36.59 -7.57 18.15
N LEU A 199 36.11 -7.09 19.31
CA LEU A 199 36.97 -6.54 20.38
C LEU A 199 36.22 -6.36 21.71
N SER A 200 36.42 -7.33 22.61
CA SER A 200 36.82 -7.21 24.03
C SER A 200 36.28 -6.07 24.92
N THR A 201 35.51 -6.40 25.97
CA THR A 201 36.02 -6.49 27.38
C THR A 201 34.92 -6.80 28.43
N LYS A 202 35.27 -7.78 29.29
CA LYS A 202 34.74 -8.31 30.58
C LYS A 202 33.60 -7.58 31.36
N PRO A 203 32.69 -8.34 32.02
CA PRO A 203 31.86 -7.84 33.12
C PRO A 203 32.39 -8.24 34.50
N THR A 204 32.26 -7.32 35.46
CA THR A 204 32.48 -7.56 36.90
C THR A 204 31.18 -8.00 37.59
N LYS A 205 31.39 -8.76 38.65
CA LYS A 205 30.48 -9.67 39.35
C LYS A 205 29.92 -9.04 40.64
N LEU A 206 28.92 -9.74 41.22
CA LEU A 206 28.41 -9.71 42.62
C LEU A 206 27.44 -8.55 42.94
N ASN A 207 26.32 -8.73 43.66
CA ASN A 207 26.09 -9.65 44.78
C ASN A 207 24.61 -9.95 45.07
N LYS A 208 24.38 -11.12 45.68
CA LYS A 208 23.14 -11.66 46.27
C LYS A 208 22.80 -11.07 47.66
N ARG A 209 21.52 -11.18 48.08
CA ARG A 209 20.99 -11.77 49.34
C ARG A 209 19.45 -11.56 49.41
N GLU A 210 18.60 -12.60 49.52
CA GLU A 210 18.19 -13.38 50.74
C GLU A 210 17.44 -12.49 51.76
N GLU A 211 16.31 -12.79 52.41
CA GLU A 211 15.44 -13.95 52.75
C GLU A 211 14.08 -13.34 53.22
N LEU A 212 12.87 -13.90 53.02
CA LEU A 212 12.18 -15.07 53.63
C LEU A 212 11.66 -14.87 55.08
N GLU A 213 10.33 -14.81 55.28
CA GLU A 213 9.55 -15.25 56.47
C GLU A 213 8.03 -15.22 56.11
N LYS A 214 7.33 -16.35 55.91
CA LYS A 214 6.46 -17.13 56.84
C LYS A 214 5.53 -16.26 57.72
N GLY A 215 4.22 -16.45 57.87
CA GLY A 215 3.20 -17.42 57.46
C GLY A 215 1.91 -17.15 58.29
N GLY A 216 0.72 -17.54 57.85
CA GLY A 216 -0.51 -17.41 58.66
C GLY A 216 -1.84 -17.68 57.93
N MET A 217 -2.59 -18.65 58.43
CA MET A 217 -3.78 -19.31 57.87
C MET A 217 -5.05 -18.45 57.67
N ALA A 218 -5.71 -18.72 56.54
CA ALA A 218 -7.14 -19.04 56.34
C ALA A 218 -8.24 -18.36 57.19
N LEU A 219 -9.10 -17.54 56.55
CA LEU A 219 -10.57 -17.66 56.54
C LEU A 219 -11.18 -16.52 55.70
N THR A 220 -11.60 -16.78 54.45
CA THR A 220 -12.85 -16.28 53.81
C THR A 220 -12.84 -16.57 52.31
N CYS A 221 -13.31 -17.77 51.98
CA CYS A 221 -13.77 -18.14 50.64
C CYS A 221 -15.11 -17.43 50.35
N CYS A 222 -15.37 -17.14 49.07
CA CYS A 222 -16.65 -16.69 48.48
C CYS A 222 -16.87 -15.19 48.16
N ARG A 223 -15.83 -14.37 47.93
CA ARG A 223 -16.05 -13.05 47.28
C ARG A 223 -14.93 -12.50 46.40
N LYS A 224 -14.13 -13.39 45.78
CA LYS A 224 -13.01 -13.02 44.87
C LYS A 224 -12.88 -13.92 43.64
N PHE A 225 -13.99 -14.42 43.09
CA PHE A 225 -13.98 -15.17 41.82
C PHE A 225 -14.64 -14.41 40.65
N MET A 226 -14.92 -13.11 40.83
CA MET A 226 -15.55 -12.25 39.82
C MET A 226 -14.79 -10.93 39.65
N VAL A 227 -13.45 -10.96 39.75
CA VAL A 227 -12.56 -9.80 39.42
C VAL A 227 -11.30 -10.24 38.67
N LEU A 228 -11.08 -11.55 38.45
CA LEU A 228 -9.91 -12.09 37.73
C LEU A 228 -10.23 -12.54 36.29
N LEU A 229 -11.26 -11.94 35.68
CA LEU A 229 -11.67 -12.17 34.28
C LEU A 229 -11.67 -10.87 33.44
N CYS A 230 -11.16 -9.76 34.00
CA CYS A 230 -11.05 -8.47 33.31
C CYS A 230 -9.59 -8.04 33.01
N PHE A 231 -8.62 -8.96 33.14
CA PHE A 231 -7.21 -8.72 32.81
C PHE A 231 -6.65 -9.81 31.90
N ILE A 232 -7.44 -10.25 30.91
CA ILE A 232 -6.81 -10.78 29.69
C ILE A 232 -6.44 -9.53 28.90
N PRO A 233 -5.15 -9.17 28.77
CA PRO A 233 -4.77 -8.15 27.81
C PRO A 233 -5.30 -8.63 26.46
N VAL A 234 -6.14 -7.83 25.82
CA VAL A 234 -6.42 -8.00 24.40
C VAL A 234 -5.03 -7.95 23.76
N LEU A 235 -4.53 -9.10 23.31
CA LEU A 235 -3.30 -9.18 22.55
C LEU A 235 -3.60 -8.40 21.27
N ILE A 236 -3.17 -7.14 21.24
CA ILE A 236 -3.12 -6.36 20.01
C ILE A 236 -2.02 -7.02 19.20
N ASP A 237 -2.41 -7.86 18.25
CA ASP A 237 -1.49 -8.50 17.31
C ASP A 237 -1.05 -7.44 16.30
N CYS A 238 -0.15 -6.55 16.73
CA CYS A 238 0.50 -5.57 15.87
C CYS A 238 1.63 -6.28 15.15
N LYS A 239 1.50 -6.47 13.83
CA LYS A 239 2.54 -7.11 13.03
C LYS A 239 3.50 -6.07 12.50
N ILE A 240 4.78 -6.42 12.51
CA ILE A 240 5.81 -5.67 11.80
C ILE A 240 5.92 -6.25 10.38
N LEU A 241 5.68 -5.42 9.38
CA LEU A 241 5.71 -5.78 7.96
C LEU A 241 6.96 -5.18 7.30
N HIS A 242 7.67 -5.98 6.52
CA HIS A 242 8.88 -5.57 5.82
C HIS A 242 8.68 -5.60 4.31
N TYR A 243 9.06 -4.51 3.64
CA TYR A 243 9.09 -4.39 2.19
C TYR A 243 10.45 -3.89 1.72
N ASN A 244 10.88 -4.35 0.55
CA ASN A 244 12.08 -3.87 -0.15
C ASN A 244 11.66 -3.23 -1.47
N PHE A 245 12.09 -2.00 -1.67
CA PHE A 245 11.81 -1.17 -2.85
C PHE A 245 13.14 -0.82 -3.52
N ASP A 246 13.48 -1.55 -4.57
CA ASP A 246 14.61 -1.26 -5.44
C ASP A 246 14.14 -0.29 -6.54
N VAL A 247 14.61 0.95 -6.45
CA VAL A 247 14.35 1.98 -7.47
C VAL A 247 15.29 1.72 -8.63
N GLU A 248 14.76 1.30 -9.77
CA GLU A 248 15.56 0.88 -10.92
C GLU A 248 14.99 1.36 -12.25
N ILE A 249 15.74 1.16 -13.34
CA ILE A 249 15.30 1.50 -14.70
C ILE A 249 14.80 0.24 -15.40
N THR A 250 13.59 0.30 -15.94
CA THR A 250 12.99 -0.77 -16.75
C THR A 250 12.51 -0.21 -18.08
N ASN A 251 12.63 -0.97 -19.16
CA ASN A 251 12.02 -0.58 -20.44
C ASN A 251 10.53 -0.95 -20.42
N ALA A 252 9.67 0.03 -20.67
CA ALA A 252 8.24 -0.17 -20.82
C ALA A 252 7.79 0.22 -22.24
N THR A 253 6.87 -0.56 -22.79
CA THR A 253 6.29 -0.33 -24.11
C THR A 253 4.81 -0.01 -23.98
N ARG A 254 4.40 1.18 -24.43
CA ARG A 254 2.99 1.58 -24.57
C ARG A 254 2.83 2.40 -25.83
N LEU A 255 1.64 2.36 -26.43
CA LEU A 255 1.32 3.03 -27.69
C LEU A 255 2.33 2.69 -28.80
N CYS A 256 2.80 1.43 -28.82
CA CYS A 256 3.83 0.93 -29.74
C CYS A 256 5.18 1.68 -29.69
N SER A 257 5.46 2.36 -28.58
CA SER A 257 6.72 3.05 -28.32
C SER A 257 7.32 2.55 -27.01
N SER A 258 8.62 2.24 -27.04
CA SER A 258 9.37 1.77 -25.88
C SER A 258 10.25 2.91 -25.37
N LYS A 259 10.25 3.12 -24.05
CA LYS A 259 11.17 4.04 -23.37
C LYS A 259 11.65 3.44 -22.04
N PRO A 260 12.86 3.77 -21.57
CA PRO A 260 13.25 3.48 -20.21
C PRO A 260 12.41 4.33 -19.24
N ILE A 261 11.96 3.72 -18.15
CA ILE A 261 11.21 4.37 -17.07
C ILE A 261 11.81 3.97 -15.73
N VAL A 262 11.64 4.83 -14.72
CA VAL A 262 11.98 4.48 -13.33
C VAL A 262 10.81 3.69 -12.74
N THR A 263 11.12 2.58 -12.08
CA THR A 263 10.15 1.65 -11.48
C THR A 263 10.57 1.27 -10.07
N ILE A 264 9.67 0.59 -9.36
CA ILE A 264 10.00 -0.13 -8.12
C ILE A 264 9.99 -1.62 -8.44
N ASN A 265 11.10 -2.31 -8.18
CA ASN A 265 11.27 -3.76 -8.39
C ASN A 265 10.91 -4.21 -9.82
N GLY A 266 11.13 -3.34 -10.81
CA GLY A 266 10.91 -3.65 -12.21
C GLY A 266 9.45 -3.56 -12.65
N LEU A 267 8.55 -3.13 -11.76
CA LEU A 267 7.11 -3.13 -11.95
C LEU A 267 6.56 -1.74 -12.29
N PHE A 268 5.64 -1.69 -13.26
CA PHE A 268 4.86 -0.49 -13.59
C PHE A 268 3.40 -0.88 -13.91
N PRO A 269 2.42 -0.45 -13.07
CA PRO A 269 2.60 0.20 -11.77
C PRO A 269 3.39 -0.65 -10.77
N GLY A 270 3.91 -0.03 -9.72
CA GLY A 270 4.70 -0.69 -8.69
C GLY A 270 3.89 -1.66 -7.80
N PRO A 271 4.56 -2.38 -6.89
CA PRO A 271 3.92 -3.37 -6.03
C PRO A 271 2.86 -2.75 -5.10
N THR A 272 1.83 -3.54 -4.79
CA THR A 272 0.83 -3.14 -3.79
C THR A 272 1.33 -3.48 -2.39
N ILE A 273 1.26 -2.51 -1.48
CA ILE A 273 1.48 -2.73 -0.05
C ILE A 273 0.17 -3.16 0.58
N TYR A 274 0.20 -4.22 1.37
CA TYR A 274 -0.93 -4.70 2.15
C TYR A 274 -0.57 -4.67 3.63
N ALA A 275 -1.28 -3.87 4.40
CA ALA A 275 -1.15 -3.80 5.84
C ALA A 275 -2.52 -3.89 6.49
N ARG A 276 -2.58 -4.18 7.79
CA ARG A 276 -3.78 -3.95 8.60
C ARG A 276 -3.65 -2.65 9.38
N GLU A 277 -4.78 -2.12 9.79
CA GLU A 277 -4.81 -1.07 10.80
C GLU A 277 -3.99 -1.49 12.04
N ASP A 278 -3.16 -0.56 12.51
CA ASP A 278 -2.18 -0.67 13.59
C ASP A 278 -0.95 -1.53 13.30
N ASP A 279 -0.75 -2.05 12.08
CA ASP A 279 0.53 -2.65 11.71
C ASP A 279 1.64 -1.59 11.62
N THR A 280 2.85 -1.99 11.98
CA THR A 280 4.07 -1.21 11.72
C THR A 280 4.66 -1.66 10.39
N VAL A 281 4.94 -0.71 9.50
CA VAL A 281 5.47 -0.98 8.17
C VAL A 281 6.89 -0.42 8.07
N LEU A 282 7.85 -1.28 7.72
CA LEU A 282 9.22 -0.92 7.41
C LEU A 282 9.48 -1.15 5.93
N ILE A 283 9.88 -0.09 5.23
CA ILE A 283 10.10 -0.12 3.79
C ILE A 283 11.51 0.37 3.51
N LYS A 284 12.39 -0.56 3.15
CA LYS A 284 13.76 -0.26 2.74
C LYS A 284 13.74 0.15 1.28
N VAL A 285 14.01 1.42 1.00
CA VAL A 285 14.14 1.95 -0.35
C VAL A 285 15.62 2.04 -0.70
N VAL A 286 16.01 1.38 -1.79
CA VAL A 286 17.38 1.41 -2.33
C VAL A 286 17.35 2.10 -3.68
N ASN A 287 18.13 3.18 -3.83
CA ASN A 287 18.15 3.94 -5.07
C ASN A 287 19.26 3.45 -6.02
N HIS A 288 18.91 2.70 -7.07
CA HIS A 288 19.87 2.24 -8.07
C HIS A 288 19.94 3.14 -9.32
N VAL A 289 19.11 4.18 -9.40
CA VAL A 289 19.04 5.05 -10.57
C VAL A 289 19.89 6.31 -10.40
N LYS A 290 20.17 6.99 -11.52
CA LYS A 290 20.93 8.26 -11.52
C LYS A 290 20.17 9.45 -10.94
N TYR A 291 18.86 9.31 -10.76
CA TYR A 291 17.99 10.37 -10.26
C TYR A 291 17.95 10.33 -8.74
N ASN A 292 17.90 11.50 -8.10
CA ASN A 292 17.49 11.60 -6.71
C ASN A 292 16.05 11.10 -6.58
N THR A 293 15.75 10.35 -5.51
CA THR A 293 14.42 9.78 -5.28
C THR A 293 13.91 10.04 -3.88
N SER A 294 12.60 9.96 -3.70
CA SER A 294 11.91 9.97 -2.41
C SER A 294 10.53 9.37 -2.61
N ILE A 295 9.98 8.69 -1.60
CA ILE A 295 8.70 7.99 -1.69
C ILE A 295 7.76 8.51 -0.61
N HIS A 296 6.57 8.94 -1.01
CA HIS A 296 5.51 9.35 -0.12
C HIS A 296 4.41 8.29 -0.03
N TRP A 297 3.89 8.13 1.19
CA TRP A 297 2.80 7.20 1.53
C TRP A 297 1.49 7.97 1.58
N HIS A 298 0.97 8.30 0.40
CA HIS A 298 -0.17 9.21 0.22
C HIS A 298 -1.33 8.91 1.16
N GLY A 299 -1.63 9.89 2.03
CA GLY A 299 -2.74 9.83 2.98
C GLY A 299 -2.44 9.09 4.28
N ILE A 300 -1.28 8.45 4.44
CA ILE A 300 -0.85 7.94 5.76
C ILE A 300 -0.58 9.14 6.67
N ARG A 301 -1.15 9.12 7.88
CA ARG A 301 -1.06 10.26 8.80
C ARG A 301 0.35 10.51 9.34
N GLN A 302 1.24 9.51 9.32
CA GLN A 302 2.60 9.65 9.84
C GLN A 302 2.64 10.22 11.26
N LEU A 303 1.83 9.67 12.18
CA LEU A 303 1.72 10.21 13.54
C LEU A 303 3.09 10.23 14.22
N ARG A 304 3.65 11.43 14.39
CA ARG A 304 4.98 11.72 14.94
C ARG A 304 6.15 11.13 14.14
N THR A 305 5.89 10.53 12.97
CA THR A 305 6.88 9.90 12.09
C THR A 305 7.08 10.72 10.81
N GLY A 306 7.01 12.06 10.91
CA GLY A 306 7.15 12.97 9.76
C GLY A 306 8.42 12.73 8.92
N TRP A 307 9.49 12.21 9.53
CA TRP A 307 10.72 11.79 8.84
C TRP A 307 10.48 10.73 7.75
N ALA A 308 9.45 9.90 7.92
CA ALA A 308 9.05 8.87 6.97
C ALA A 308 7.93 9.34 6.03
N ASP A 309 7.61 10.63 5.97
CA ASP A 309 6.54 11.15 5.12
C ASP A 309 6.95 11.18 3.64
N GLY A 310 8.21 11.48 3.31
CA GLY A 310 8.71 11.37 1.93
C GLY A 310 8.87 12.63 1.06
N PRO A 311 8.13 13.75 1.21
CA PRO A 311 8.30 14.89 0.30
C PRO A 311 9.71 15.51 0.40
N ALA A 312 10.48 15.39 -0.68
CA ALA A 312 11.85 15.84 -0.73
C ALA A 312 11.99 17.35 -0.46
N TYR A 313 12.97 17.72 0.35
CA TYR A 313 13.22 19.06 0.88
C TYR A 313 12.09 19.64 1.75
N ILE A 314 11.07 18.84 2.10
CA ILE A 314 10.08 19.20 3.11
C ILE A 314 10.32 18.41 4.40
N THR A 315 10.36 17.09 4.33
CA THR A 315 10.55 16.21 5.51
C THR A 315 11.84 15.39 5.50
N GLN A 316 12.52 15.36 4.35
CA GLN A 316 13.81 14.72 4.18
C GLN A 316 14.53 15.31 2.98
N CYS A 317 15.86 15.24 2.96
CA CYS A 317 16.59 15.34 1.70
C CYS A 317 16.39 14.08 0.82
N PRO A 318 16.63 14.17 -0.50
CA PRO A 318 16.41 13.04 -1.39
C PRO A 318 17.38 11.89 -1.12
N ILE A 319 16.91 10.66 -1.32
CA ILE A 319 17.75 9.46 -1.36
C ILE A 319 18.58 9.54 -2.64
N GLN A 320 19.90 9.74 -2.52
CA GLN A 320 20.79 9.90 -3.67
C GLN A 320 21.10 8.54 -4.33
N PRO A 321 21.62 8.53 -5.57
CA PRO A 321 22.06 7.29 -6.23
C PRO A 321 23.01 6.47 -5.35
N GLY A 322 22.71 5.17 -5.21
CA GLY A 322 23.45 4.23 -4.38
C GLY A 322 23.11 4.27 -2.88
N GLN A 323 22.26 5.20 -2.44
CA GLN A 323 21.86 5.30 -1.02
C GLN A 323 20.63 4.44 -0.69
N ILE A 324 20.45 4.23 0.60
CA ILE A 324 19.37 3.45 1.20
C ILE A 324 18.70 4.33 2.24
N TYR A 325 17.37 4.25 2.34
CA TYR A 325 16.62 4.82 3.46
C TYR A 325 15.48 3.88 3.88
N VAL A 326 15.30 3.68 5.18
CA VAL A 326 14.21 2.86 5.72
C VAL A 326 13.09 3.75 6.25
N TYR A 327 11.96 3.73 5.56
CA TYR A 327 10.73 4.35 6.05
C TYR A 327 10.12 3.44 7.12
N ASN A 328 9.87 3.99 8.31
CA ASN A 328 9.32 3.25 9.45
C ASN A 328 8.16 4.02 10.08
N PHE A 329 6.96 3.48 9.99
CA PHE A 329 5.75 4.10 10.55
C PHE A 329 4.70 3.07 10.93
N THR A 330 3.77 3.47 11.78
CA THR A 330 2.62 2.64 12.20
C THR A 330 1.33 3.23 11.67
N ILE A 331 0.49 2.40 11.06
CA ILE A 331 -0.76 2.84 10.43
C ILE A 331 -1.86 2.91 11.47
N THR A 332 -1.94 4.02 12.21
CA THR A 332 -2.87 4.14 13.34
C THR A 332 -4.24 4.63 12.90
N GLY A 333 -5.29 3.85 13.19
CA GLY A 333 -6.68 4.28 13.03
C GLY A 333 -7.20 4.41 11.59
N GLN A 334 -6.38 4.12 10.59
CA GLN A 334 -6.76 4.20 9.16
C GLN A 334 -7.12 2.81 8.61
N ARG A 335 -8.05 2.77 7.66
CA ARG A 335 -8.41 1.54 6.93
C ARG A 335 -9.07 1.89 5.60
N GLY A 336 -8.74 1.14 4.55
CA GLY A 336 -9.28 1.33 3.20
C GLY A 336 -8.18 1.41 2.16
N THR A 337 -8.45 2.17 1.11
CA THR A 337 -7.56 2.36 -0.03
C THR A 337 -6.78 3.65 0.11
N LEU A 338 -5.46 3.55 -0.03
CA LEU A 338 -4.50 4.62 -0.22
C LEU A 338 -3.55 4.22 -1.35
N PHE A 339 -2.49 5.00 -1.56
CA PHE A 339 -1.44 4.66 -2.51
C PHE A 339 -0.10 5.26 -2.07
N TRP A 340 0.97 4.87 -2.73
CA TRP A 340 2.29 5.44 -2.54
C TRP A 340 2.81 5.93 -3.89
N HIS A 341 3.66 6.95 -3.88
CA HIS A 341 4.24 7.49 -5.09
C HIS A 341 5.57 8.21 -4.82
N ALA A 342 6.40 8.39 -5.86
CA ALA A 342 7.56 9.25 -5.74
C ALA A 342 7.14 10.70 -5.42
N HIS A 343 7.87 11.38 -4.54
CA HIS A 343 7.56 12.77 -4.14
C HIS A 343 8.74 13.71 -4.39
N ILE A 344 9.34 13.53 -5.55
CA ILE A 344 10.38 14.38 -6.12
C ILE A 344 10.33 14.23 -7.64
N LEU A 345 10.60 15.34 -8.35
CA LEU A 345 10.53 15.39 -9.81
C LEU A 345 9.14 14.94 -10.32
N TRP A 346 9.00 14.66 -11.62
CA TRP A 346 7.79 14.04 -12.17
C TRP A 346 7.89 12.49 -12.17
N LEU A 347 8.75 11.92 -11.31
CA LEU A 347 8.98 10.47 -11.24
C LEU A 347 7.71 9.67 -10.92
N ARG A 348 6.73 10.26 -10.22
CA ARG A 348 5.43 9.59 -9.98
C ARG A 348 4.60 9.35 -11.23
N ALA A 349 5.06 9.75 -12.41
CA ALA A 349 4.45 9.30 -13.66
C ALA A 349 4.60 7.79 -13.87
N THR A 350 5.61 7.17 -13.24
CA THR A 350 5.83 5.72 -13.32
C THR A 350 6.17 5.07 -11.99
N VAL A 351 6.59 5.83 -10.99
CA VAL A 351 6.90 5.37 -9.63
C VAL A 351 5.71 5.60 -8.71
N TYR A 352 4.74 4.69 -8.76
CA TYR A 352 3.57 4.66 -7.87
C TYR A 352 2.99 3.25 -7.75
N GLY A 353 2.24 2.99 -6.69
CA GLY A 353 1.53 1.73 -6.48
C GLY A 353 0.50 1.85 -5.36
N ALA A 354 -0.35 0.84 -5.19
CA ALA A 354 -1.43 0.89 -4.20
C ALA A 354 -0.92 0.61 -2.78
N LEU A 355 -1.61 1.16 -1.78
CA LEU A 355 -1.41 0.90 -0.36
C LEU A 355 -2.77 0.56 0.24
N ILE A 356 -3.00 -0.71 0.56
CA ILE A 356 -4.27 -1.20 1.08
C ILE A 356 -4.14 -1.46 2.57
N VAL A 357 -4.98 -0.78 3.35
CA VAL A 357 -5.06 -0.92 4.81
C VAL A 357 -6.32 -1.69 5.15
N LEU A 358 -6.19 -2.98 5.45
CA LEU A 358 -7.30 -3.82 5.84
C LEU A 358 -7.79 -3.45 7.26
N PRO A 359 -9.06 -3.71 7.60
CA PRO A 359 -9.50 -3.65 8.98
C PRO A 359 -8.65 -4.53 9.89
N LYS A 360 -8.63 -4.20 11.18
CA LYS A 360 -8.09 -5.07 12.23
C LYS A 360 -8.65 -6.48 12.11
N LEU A 361 -7.84 -7.47 12.51
CA LEU A 361 -8.28 -8.87 12.51
C LEU A 361 -9.57 -9.03 13.34
N GLY A 362 -10.56 -9.72 12.78
CA GLY A 362 -11.87 -9.91 13.41
C GLY A 362 -12.82 -8.72 13.32
N VAL A 363 -12.39 -7.56 12.80
CA VAL A 363 -13.27 -6.40 12.58
C VAL A 363 -13.81 -6.44 11.14
N PRO A 364 -15.13 -6.59 10.94
CA PRO A 364 -15.71 -6.63 9.60
C PRO A 364 -15.77 -5.22 8.97
N TYR A 365 -15.92 -5.20 7.64
CA TYR A 365 -16.35 -3.99 6.93
C TYR A 365 -17.75 -3.54 7.40
N PRO A 366 -18.10 -2.24 7.30
CA PRO A 366 -19.45 -1.74 7.62
C PRO A 366 -20.50 -2.06 6.53
N PHE A 367 -20.13 -2.88 5.56
CA PHE A 367 -20.96 -3.37 4.46
C PHE A 367 -20.66 -4.87 4.26
N PRO A 368 -21.53 -5.63 3.56
CA PRO A 368 -21.30 -7.05 3.33
C PRO A 368 -19.93 -7.32 2.71
N ALA A 369 -19.22 -8.33 3.23
CA ALA A 369 -17.91 -8.70 2.71
C ALA A 369 -17.99 -8.97 1.20
N PRO A 370 -17.10 -8.37 0.39
CA PRO A 370 -17.08 -8.65 -1.05
C PRO A 370 -16.62 -10.10 -1.29
N TYR A 371 -16.95 -10.61 -2.47
CA TYR A 371 -16.42 -11.89 -2.94
C TYR A 371 -14.92 -11.82 -3.18
N GLN A 372 -14.46 -10.76 -3.85
CA GLN A 372 -13.06 -10.46 -4.14
C GLN A 372 -12.84 -8.95 -4.23
N GLU A 373 -11.60 -8.51 -4.10
CA GLU A 373 -11.18 -7.12 -4.22
C GLU A 373 -10.20 -6.96 -5.40
N HIS A 374 -10.30 -5.85 -6.13
CA HIS A 374 -9.39 -5.52 -7.23
C HIS A 374 -8.92 -4.08 -7.13
N VAL A 375 -7.61 -3.88 -7.35
CA VAL A 375 -6.99 -2.56 -7.43
C VAL A 375 -7.07 -2.03 -8.86
N VAL A 376 -7.48 -0.77 -9.00
CA VAL A 376 -7.61 -0.06 -10.28
C VAL A 376 -6.85 1.26 -10.18
N LEU A 377 -5.62 1.27 -10.67
CA LEU A 377 -4.74 2.43 -10.72
C LEU A 377 -4.95 3.17 -12.04
N LEU A 378 -5.45 4.39 -11.98
CA LEU A 378 -5.56 5.30 -13.11
C LEU A 378 -4.29 6.14 -13.20
N GLY A 379 -3.80 6.40 -14.40
CA GLY A 379 -2.61 7.21 -14.61
C GLY A 379 -2.50 7.75 -16.03
N GLU A 380 -1.39 8.40 -16.31
CA GLU A 380 -1.06 9.01 -17.60
C GLU A 380 0.23 8.40 -18.18
N TRP A 381 0.38 8.44 -19.49
CA TRP A 381 1.56 7.95 -20.20
C TRP A 381 2.02 8.96 -21.26
N TRP A 382 3.30 9.35 -21.19
CA TRP A 382 4.00 10.04 -22.26
C TRP A 382 4.90 9.06 -23.03
N LYS A 383 5.04 9.21 -24.34
CA LYS A 383 6.09 8.53 -25.12
C LYS A 383 7.46 9.14 -24.86
N SER A 384 7.50 10.45 -24.62
CA SER A 384 8.71 11.18 -24.24
C SER A 384 9.13 10.87 -22.80
N ASP A 385 10.40 11.11 -22.48
CA ASP A 385 10.85 11.17 -21.08
C ASP A 385 10.10 12.31 -20.36
N VAL A 386 9.53 11.99 -19.21
CA VAL A 386 8.64 12.90 -18.47
C VAL A 386 9.45 14.05 -17.87
N GLU A 387 10.69 13.81 -17.46
CA GLU A 387 11.61 14.86 -17.00
C GLU A 387 11.96 15.84 -18.13
N ALA A 388 12.18 15.31 -19.35
CA ALA A 388 12.44 16.16 -20.50
C ALA A 388 11.23 17.03 -20.88
N VAL A 389 10.00 16.54 -20.67
CA VAL A 389 8.76 17.32 -20.91
C VAL A 389 8.69 18.51 -19.96
N ILE A 390 8.92 18.31 -18.66
CA ILE A 390 8.87 19.40 -17.69
C ILE A 390 10.06 20.36 -17.82
N ASP A 391 11.27 19.86 -18.15
CA ASP A 391 12.43 20.70 -18.41
C ASP A 391 12.20 21.65 -19.59
N ALA A 392 11.61 21.15 -20.68
CA ALA A 392 11.26 21.97 -21.83
C ALA A 392 10.19 23.04 -21.48
N ALA A 393 9.21 22.68 -20.64
CA ALA A 393 8.19 23.61 -20.17
C ALA A 393 8.81 24.74 -19.34
N LEU A 394 9.68 24.40 -18.37
CA LEU A 394 10.37 25.37 -17.53
C LEU A 394 11.28 26.30 -18.36
N GLN A 395 12.00 25.79 -19.35
CA GLN A 395 12.83 26.60 -20.26
C GLN A 395 12.00 27.54 -21.14
N SER A 396 10.87 27.08 -21.65
CA SER A 396 9.98 27.91 -22.49
C SER A 396 9.22 28.97 -21.69
N GLY A 397 8.87 28.67 -20.43
CA GLY A 397 8.00 29.47 -19.58
C GLY A 397 6.50 29.19 -19.77
N PHE A 398 6.14 28.20 -20.59
CA PHE A 398 4.76 27.77 -20.86
C PHE A 398 4.41 26.44 -20.14
N ALA A 399 3.15 26.01 -20.32
CA ALA A 399 2.68 24.70 -19.87
C ALA A 399 3.42 23.53 -20.56
N PRO A 400 3.63 22.40 -19.87
CA PRO A 400 4.16 21.19 -20.46
C PRO A 400 3.18 20.57 -21.45
N ASN A 401 3.70 19.72 -22.34
CA ASN A 401 2.84 18.92 -23.22
C ASN A 401 2.02 17.93 -22.40
N VAL A 402 0.74 17.77 -22.74
CA VAL A 402 -0.16 16.75 -22.16
C VAL A 402 0.30 15.32 -22.47
N SER A 403 -0.25 14.33 -21.76
CA SER A 403 0.07 12.93 -22.00
C SER A 403 -0.36 12.45 -23.38
N ASP A 404 0.26 11.35 -23.83
CA ASP A 404 -0.12 10.68 -25.08
C ASP A 404 -1.30 9.71 -24.89
N ALA A 405 -1.49 9.19 -23.68
CA ALA A 405 -2.66 8.41 -23.30
C ALA A 405 -2.88 8.33 -21.78
N HIS A 406 -4.15 8.20 -21.40
CA HIS A 406 -4.54 7.68 -20.11
C HIS A 406 -4.24 6.18 -19.98
N THR A 407 -4.18 5.68 -18.75
CA THR A 407 -3.95 4.26 -18.45
C THR A 407 -4.82 3.73 -17.32
N ILE A 408 -5.14 2.44 -17.37
CA ILE A 408 -5.74 1.63 -16.30
C ILE A 408 -4.75 0.51 -15.99
N ASN A 409 -4.26 0.47 -14.74
CA ASN A 409 -3.18 -0.42 -14.30
C ASN A 409 -1.98 -0.38 -15.27
N GLY A 410 -1.59 0.85 -15.67
CA GLY A 410 -0.50 1.11 -16.60
C GLY A 410 -0.79 0.80 -18.07
N LEU A 411 -1.98 0.32 -18.44
CA LEU A 411 -2.34 -0.01 -19.84
C LEU A 411 -3.38 0.97 -20.39
N SER A 412 -3.16 1.51 -21.60
CA SER A 412 -4.11 2.44 -22.25
C SER A 412 -5.34 1.74 -22.87
N GLY A 413 -5.36 0.40 -22.90
CA GLY A 413 -6.32 -0.38 -23.67
C GLY A 413 -5.83 -0.74 -25.07
N PRO A 414 -6.68 -1.37 -25.91
CA PRO A 414 -6.30 -1.83 -27.25
C PRO A 414 -5.91 -0.66 -28.16
N VAL A 415 -4.72 -0.72 -28.76
CA VAL A 415 -4.22 0.32 -29.68
C VAL A 415 -4.26 -0.20 -31.12
N PRO A 416 -4.91 0.50 -32.07
CA PRO A 416 -4.89 0.13 -33.47
C PRO A 416 -3.45 -0.05 -33.99
N ASN A 417 -3.19 -1.15 -34.69
CA ASN A 417 -1.86 -1.52 -35.22
C ASN A 417 -0.80 -1.89 -34.17
N CYS A 418 -1.14 -1.99 -32.88
CA CYS A 418 -0.24 -2.44 -31.83
C CYS A 418 -0.71 -3.77 -31.21
N LYS A 419 -0.46 -4.88 -31.91
CA LYS A 419 -0.95 -6.21 -31.50
C LYS A 419 -0.41 -6.71 -30.15
N SER A 420 0.72 -6.19 -29.70
CA SER A 420 1.35 -6.60 -28.43
C SER A 420 0.77 -5.91 -27.21
N GLN A 421 -0.12 -4.92 -27.37
CA GLN A 421 -0.71 -4.18 -26.25
C GLN A 421 -2.17 -4.56 -26.06
N GLU A 422 -2.38 -5.57 -25.22
CA GLU A 422 -3.70 -5.89 -24.69
C GLU A 422 -4.11 -4.88 -23.61
N GLY A 423 -5.43 -4.70 -23.43
CA GLY A 423 -5.97 -3.89 -22.36
C GLY A 423 -6.04 -4.67 -21.04
N PHE A 424 -6.18 -3.95 -19.93
CA PHE A 424 -6.46 -4.58 -18.65
C PHE A 424 -7.82 -5.32 -18.69
N THR A 425 -7.88 -6.51 -18.08
CA THR A 425 -9.11 -7.29 -17.98
C THR A 425 -9.43 -7.59 -16.51
N LEU A 426 -10.67 -7.29 -16.12
CA LEU A 426 -11.24 -7.52 -14.81
C LEU A 426 -12.17 -8.74 -14.89
N GLU A 427 -11.69 -9.89 -14.40
CA GLU A 427 -12.43 -11.14 -14.42
C GLU A 427 -13.46 -11.21 -13.30
N VAL A 428 -14.70 -11.58 -13.64
CA VAL A 428 -15.80 -11.66 -12.68
C VAL A 428 -16.73 -12.85 -12.87
N ASP A 429 -17.32 -13.34 -11.79
CA ASP A 429 -18.37 -14.34 -11.79
C ASP A 429 -19.75 -13.69 -11.69
N HIS A 430 -20.76 -14.29 -12.33
CA HIS A 430 -22.15 -13.85 -12.22
C HIS A 430 -22.67 -13.93 -10.77
N GLY A 431 -23.46 -12.93 -10.36
CA GLY A 431 -24.18 -12.91 -9.09
C GLY A 431 -23.32 -12.61 -7.87
N LYS A 432 -22.05 -12.24 -8.07
CA LYS A 432 -21.11 -11.87 -7.01
C LYS A 432 -21.07 -10.35 -6.80
N THR A 433 -20.40 -9.93 -5.74
CA THR A 433 -20.11 -8.51 -5.47
C THR A 433 -18.62 -8.35 -5.31
N TYR A 434 -18.01 -7.50 -6.13
CA TYR A 434 -16.59 -7.21 -6.14
C TYR A 434 -16.35 -5.84 -5.51
N MET A 435 -15.24 -5.68 -4.80
CA MET A 435 -14.78 -4.39 -4.32
C MET A 435 -13.71 -3.85 -5.26
N LEU A 436 -13.96 -2.72 -5.92
CA LEU A 436 -12.97 -2.06 -6.77
C LEU A 436 -12.37 -0.88 -6.01
N ARG A 437 -11.05 -0.90 -5.84
CA ARG A 437 -10.26 0.12 -5.16
C ARG A 437 -9.63 1.03 -6.22
N ILE A 438 -10.34 2.10 -6.57
CA ILE A 438 -9.97 3.01 -7.65
C ILE A 438 -9.06 4.10 -7.09
N ILE A 439 -7.91 4.31 -7.72
CA ILE A 439 -6.89 5.28 -7.30
C ILE A 439 -6.58 6.14 -8.53
N ASN A 440 -6.59 7.46 -8.39
CA ASN A 440 -6.09 8.33 -9.44
C ASN A 440 -4.65 8.76 -9.13
N ALA A 441 -3.70 8.09 -9.78
CA ALA A 441 -2.27 8.39 -9.74
C ALA A 441 -1.81 9.21 -10.98
N ALA A 442 -2.75 9.73 -11.79
CA ALA A 442 -2.42 10.67 -12.86
C ALA A 442 -1.72 11.91 -12.30
N LEU A 443 -0.89 12.55 -13.12
CA LEU A 443 -0.16 13.75 -12.75
C LEU A 443 -1.04 14.99 -12.82
N ASN A 444 -1.82 15.15 -13.88
CA ASN A 444 -2.42 16.45 -14.21
C ASN A 444 -3.90 16.40 -14.57
N GLU A 445 -4.58 15.25 -14.47
CA GLU A 445 -5.97 15.14 -14.95
C GLU A 445 -6.94 14.50 -13.95
N GLU A 446 -8.08 15.15 -13.76
CA GLU A 446 -9.26 14.56 -13.15
C GLU A 446 -9.92 13.57 -14.11
N LEU A 447 -10.39 12.45 -13.58
CA LEU A 447 -10.87 11.35 -14.40
C LEU A 447 -12.29 10.94 -14.04
N PHE A 448 -13.08 10.70 -15.07
CA PHE A 448 -14.30 9.92 -14.98
C PHE A 448 -13.97 8.43 -15.12
N PHE A 449 -14.52 7.60 -14.24
CA PHE A 449 -14.47 6.14 -14.34
C PHE A 449 -15.89 5.56 -14.45
N LYS A 450 -16.11 4.65 -15.41
CA LYS A 450 -17.40 4.00 -15.64
C LYS A 450 -17.25 2.59 -16.22
N ILE A 451 -18.22 1.73 -15.90
CA ILE A 451 -18.33 0.38 -16.48
C ILE A 451 -19.65 0.29 -17.27
N ALA A 452 -19.59 -0.21 -18.50
CA ALA A 452 -20.77 -0.36 -19.36
C ALA A 452 -21.82 -1.27 -18.69
N ASN A 453 -23.07 -0.81 -18.63
CA ASN A 453 -24.22 -1.54 -18.05
C ASN A 453 -24.07 -2.00 -16.59
N HIS A 454 -23.18 -1.38 -15.81
CA HIS A 454 -23.03 -1.67 -14.39
C HIS A 454 -23.13 -0.38 -13.57
N GLN A 455 -23.82 -0.49 -12.44
CA GLN A 455 -23.90 0.55 -11.43
C GLN A 455 -22.87 0.26 -10.33
N LEU A 456 -22.32 1.32 -9.75
CA LEU A 456 -21.27 1.28 -8.74
C LEU A 456 -21.83 1.84 -7.43
N THR A 457 -21.63 1.14 -6.32
CA THR A 457 -21.99 1.65 -5.00
C THR A 457 -20.74 2.17 -4.31
N VAL A 458 -20.61 3.48 -4.12
CA VAL A 458 -19.46 4.08 -3.41
C VAL A 458 -19.59 3.78 -1.92
N VAL A 459 -18.51 3.32 -1.28
CA VAL A 459 -18.53 2.94 0.15
C VAL A 459 -17.38 3.53 0.96
N GLU A 460 -16.32 4.01 0.32
CA GLU A 460 -15.15 4.57 0.98
C GLU A 460 -14.41 5.53 0.02
N VAL A 461 -13.84 6.59 0.59
CA VAL A 461 -12.90 7.50 -0.08
C VAL A 461 -11.74 7.80 0.86
N ASP A 462 -10.52 7.83 0.35
CA ASP A 462 -9.32 8.25 1.09
C ASP A 462 -9.17 7.55 2.46
N ALA A 463 -9.29 6.22 2.46
CA ALA A 463 -9.31 5.37 3.65
C ALA A 463 -10.31 5.80 4.74
N THR A 464 -11.46 6.35 4.33
CA THR A 464 -12.58 6.71 5.20
C THR A 464 -13.90 6.21 4.64
N TYR A 465 -14.70 5.53 5.46
CA TYR A 465 -16.02 5.05 5.06
C TYR A 465 -17.00 6.19 4.84
N VAL A 466 -17.80 6.08 3.78
CA VAL A 466 -18.88 7.03 3.46
C VAL A 466 -20.24 6.37 3.55
N LYS A 467 -21.29 7.19 3.64
CA LYS A 467 -22.67 6.71 3.47
C LYS A 467 -22.81 6.14 2.06
N PRO A 468 -23.21 4.86 1.90
CA PRO A 468 -23.25 4.26 0.59
C PRO A 468 -24.23 4.98 -0.34
N PHE A 469 -23.80 5.23 -1.58
CA PHE A 469 -24.69 5.74 -2.64
C PHE A 469 -24.30 5.14 -3.98
N GLU A 470 -25.30 5.02 -4.86
CA GLU A 470 -25.11 4.45 -6.18
C GLU A 470 -24.83 5.51 -7.25
N THR A 471 -23.93 5.21 -8.17
CA THR A 471 -23.61 6.03 -9.33
C THR A 471 -23.25 5.16 -10.54
N ASN A 472 -23.41 5.70 -11.74
CA ASN A 472 -22.90 5.08 -12.97
C ASN A 472 -21.49 5.57 -13.32
N THR A 473 -21.09 6.72 -12.77
CA THR A 473 -19.82 7.37 -13.08
C THR A 473 -19.20 7.85 -11.77
N VAL A 474 -17.96 7.44 -11.52
CA VAL A 474 -17.09 7.98 -10.47
C VAL A 474 -16.31 9.15 -11.05
N VAL A 475 -16.15 10.22 -10.27
CA VAL A 475 -15.23 11.32 -10.60
C VAL A 475 -14.13 11.31 -9.55
N ILE A 476 -12.89 11.33 -9.99
CA ILE A 476 -11.74 11.15 -9.10
C ILE A 476 -10.58 12.03 -9.58
N THR A 477 -10.05 12.85 -8.68
CA THR A 477 -8.94 13.77 -8.99
C THR A 477 -7.59 13.14 -8.63
N PRO A 478 -6.46 13.60 -9.18
CA PRO A 478 -5.14 13.18 -8.73
C PRO A 478 -5.03 13.24 -7.20
N GLY A 479 -4.46 12.19 -6.60
CA GLY A 479 -4.33 12.06 -5.16
C GLY A 479 -5.57 11.54 -4.43
N GLN A 480 -6.69 11.33 -5.11
CA GLN A 480 -7.88 10.74 -4.51
C GLN A 480 -7.93 9.22 -4.70
N THR A 481 -8.57 8.55 -3.75
CA THR A 481 -8.98 7.16 -3.85
C THR A 481 -10.48 7.03 -3.66
N THR A 482 -11.10 6.05 -4.31
CA THR A 482 -12.53 5.76 -4.18
C THR A 482 -12.74 4.27 -4.29
N THR A 483 -13.36 3.69 -3.27
CA THR A 483 -13.70 2.27 -3.23
C THR A 483 -15.19 2.10 -3.54
N VAL A 484 -15.50 1.24 -4.51
CA VAL A 484 -16.86 0.95 -4.94
C VAL A 484 -17.16 -0.55 -4.87
N LEU A 485 -18.42 -0.89 -4.59
CA LEU A 485 -18.96 -2.24 -4.75
C LEU A 485 -19.59 -2.37 -6.14
N LEU A 486 -19.15 -3.38 -6.89
CA LEU A 486 -19.67 -3.77 -8.19
C LEU A 486 -20.45 -5.07 -8.05
N LYS A 487 -21.78 -5.01 -8.23
CA LYS A 487 -22.63 -6.20 -8.29
C LYS A 487 -22.73 -6.72 -9.72
N THR A 488 -22.33 -7.96 -9.95
CA THR A 488 -22.24 -8.57 -11.28
C THR A 488 -23.56 -9.23 -11.68
N SER A 489 -24.56 -8.39 -11.94
CA SER A 489 -25.94 -8.82 -12.21
C SER A 489 -26.18 -9.39 -13.61
N GLN A 490 -25.26 -9.17 -14.55
CA GLN A 490 -25.39 -9.68 -15.92
C GLN A 490 -25.10 -11.18 -15.98
N LEU A 491 -25.78 -11.93 -16.86
CA LEU A 491 -25.62 -13.40 -16.92
C LEU A 491 -24.25 -13.84 -17.44
N SER A 492 -23.77 -13.17 -18.49
CA SER A 492 -22.48 -13.41 -19.16
C SER A 492 -22.17 -12.24 -20.08
N GLY A 493 -20.92 -12.06 -20.50
CA GLY A 493 -20.54 -11.05 -21.48
C GLY A 493 -19.22 -10.36 -21.17
N LYS A 494 -18.84 -9.46 -22.08
CA LYS A 494 -17.71 -8.55 -21.94
C LYS A 494 -18.22 -7.12 -21.93
N TYR A 495 -17.79 -6.32 -20.98
CA TYR A 495 -18.27 -4.94 -20.79
C TYR A 495 -17.09 -3.98 -20.72
N MET A 496 -17.15 -2.88 -21.47
CA MET A 496 -16.07 -1.91 -21.48
C MET A 496 -16.02 -1.14 -20.16
N VAL A 497 -14.83 -1.08 -19.57
CA VAL A 497 -14.45 -0.11 -18.55
C VAL A 497 -13.85 1.09 -19.28
N SER A 498 -14.35 2.29 -19.00
CA SER A 498 -13.95 3.52 -19.69
C SER A 498 -13.44 4.54 -18.68
N VAL A 499 -12.30 5.13 -19.01
CA VAL A 499 -11.71 6.26 -18.28
C VAL A 499 -11.51 7.42 -19.24
N SER A 500 -11.97 8.61 -18.85
CA SER A 500 -11.93 9.81 -19.68
C SER A 500 -11.72 11.06 -18.82
N PRO A 501 -11.09 12.11 -19.35
CA PRO A 501 -10.83 13.31 -18.57
C PRO A 501 -12.11 14.05 -18.19
N PHE A 502 -12.09 14.67 -17.01
CA PHE A 502 -12.98 15.74 -16.63
C PHE A 502 -12.23 17.07 -16.76
N MET A 503 -12.91 18.08 -17.31
CA MET A 503 -12.33 19.36 -17.63
C MET A 503 -13.38 20.43 -17.37
N ASP A 504 -13.20 21.21 -16.31
CA ASP A 504 -14.10 22.31 -15.92
C ASP A 504 -13.61 23.69 -16.34
N SER A 505 -12.36 23.78 -16.81
CA SER A 505 -11.72 24.97 -17.39
C SER A 505 -11.25 24.70 -18.83
N PRO A 506 -11.20 25.69 -19.75
CA PRO A 506 -10.76 25.48 -21.13
C PRO A 506 -9.22 25.33 -21.24
N ILE A 507 -8.65 24.38 -20.51
CA ILE A 507 -7.25 23.97 -20.56
C ILE A 507 -7.08 22.77 -21.51
N GLU A 508 -5.88 22.59 -22.03
CA GLU A 508 -5.58 21.41 -22.86
C GLU A 508 -5.50 20.16 -21.98
N VAL A 509 -6.17 19.09 -22.40
CA VAL A 509 -6.18 17.77 -21.75
C VAL A 509 -5.96 16.69 -22.80
N ASP A 510 -5.41 15.57 -22.39
CA ASP A 510 -5.26 14.37 -23.20
C ASP A 510 -6.64 13.84 -23.63
N ASN A 511 -6.85 13.75 -24.94
CA ASN A 511 -8.12 13.31 -25.51
C ASN A 511 -8.15 11.82 -25.85
N VAL A 512 -7.16 11.04 -25.44
CA VAL A 512 -7.07 9.59 -25.63
C VAL A 512 -7.57 8.89 -24.36
N PRO A 513 -8.85 8.45 -24.30
CA PRO A 513 -9.39 7.76 -23.14
C PRO A 513 -8.76 6.37 -22.98
N ALA A 514 -8.60 5.93 -21.73
CA ALA A 514 -8.18 4.56 -21.45
C ALA A 514 -9.39 3.62 -21.44
N SER A 515 -9.16 2.37 -21.85
CA SER A 515 -10.17 1.33 -21.79
C SER A 515 -9.64 0.00 -21.25
N ALA A 516 -10.52 -0.71 -20.55
CA ALA A 516 -10.30 -2.05 -20.03
C ALA A 516 -11.57 -2.89 -20.25
N THR A 517 -11.52 -4.19 -19.97
CA THR A 517 -12.67 -5.09 -20.15
C THR A 517 -13.06 -5.72 -18.83
N LEU A 518 -14.32 -5.59 -18.41
CA LEU A 518 -14.93 -6.46 -17.41
C LEU A 518 -15.41 -7.73 -18.12
N HIS A 519 -14.84 -8.88 -17.77
CA HIS A 519 -15.07 -10.17 -18.42
C HIS A 519 -15.78 -11.12 -17.47
N TYR A 520 -16.97 -11.62 -17.86
CA TYR A 520 -17.67 -12.63 -17.08
C TYR A 520 -17.12 -14.03 -17.37
N SER A 521 -16.79 -14.79 -16.32
CA SER A 521 -16.32 -16.17 -16.41
C SER A 521 -17.27 -17.04 -17.25
N GLY A 522 -16.70 -17.89 -18.11
CA GLY A 522 -17.44 -18.71 -19.07
C GLY A 522 -17.90 -17.98 -20.34
N THR A 523 -17.61 -16.67 -20.48
CA THR A 523 -17.86 -15.94 -21.73
C THR A 523 -16.84 -16.35 -22.81
N LEU A 524 -17.31 -16.69 -24.01
CA LEU A 524 -16.42 -17.02 -25.12
C LEU A 524 -15.63 -15.78 -25.57
N SER A 525 -14.34 -15.97 -25.89
CA SER A 525 -13.46 -14.89 -26.36
C SER A 525 -14.00 -14.17 -27.61
N THR A 526 -14.77 -14.86 -28.45
CA THR A 526 -15.41 -14.35 -29.67
C THR A 526 -16.61 -13.43 -29.43
N VAL A 527 -17.17 -13.40 -28.21
CA VAL A 527 -18.28 -12.49 -27.87
C VAL A 527 -17.82 -11.05 -28.05
N ALA A 528 -18.65 -10.18 -28.60
CA ALA A 528 -18.32 -8.77 -28.73
C ALA A 528 -18.38 -8.06 -27.37
N THR A 529 -17.46 -7.14 -27.11
CA THR A 529 -17.51 -6.30 -25.91
C THR A 529 -18.63 -5.28 -26.04
N VAL A 530 -19.49 -5.22 -25.02
CA VAL A 530 -20.52 -4.18 -24.86
C VAL A 530 -19.81 -2.85 -24.55
N LEU A 531 -19.94 -1.91 -25.48
CA LEU A 531 -19.28 -0.61 -25.39
C LEU A 531 -20.13 0.41 -24.62
N THR A 532 -19.48 1.45 -24.11
CA THR A 532 -20.13 2.64 -23.57
C THR A 532 -19.43 3.89 -24.11
N ALA A 533 -20.17 4.98 -24.34
CA ALA A 533 -19.51 6.23 -24.70
C ALA A 533 -18.73 6.76 -23.47
N PRO A 534 -17.51 7.31 -23.67
CA PRO A 534 -16.82 8.07 -22.63
C PRO A 534 -17.72 9.18 -22.06
N THR A 535 -17.53 9.51 -20.79
CA THR A 535 -18.27 10.63 -20.20
C THR A 535 -17.75 11.93 -20.83
N PRO A 536 -18.61 12.86 -21.28
CA PRO A 536 -18.14 14.13 -21.84
C PRO A 536 -17.27 14.89 -20.84
N ARG A 537 -16.14 15.45 -21.31
CA ARG A 537 -15.18 16.16 -20.45
C ARG A 537 -15.79 17.32 -19.66
N ASN A 538 -16.81 17.98 -20.22
CA ASN A 538 -17.51 19.10 -19.60
C ASN A 538 -18.77 18.68 -18.81
N ALA A 539 -18.86 17.43 -18.36
CA ALA A 539 -20.01 16.91 -17.62
C ALA A 539 -20.04 17.39 -16.15
N THR A 540 -19.99 18.71 -15.92
CA THR A 540 -19.93 19.36 -14.59
C THR A 540 -21.08 18.94 -13.68
N LEU A 541 -22.29 18.71 -14.23
CA LEU A 541 -23.44 18.23 -13.44
C LEU A 541 -23.21 16.82 -12.89
N THR A 542 -22.55 15.95 -13.65
CA THR A 542 -22.19 14.59 -13.22
C THR A 542 -21.17 14.66 -12.08
N ALA A 543 -20.12 15.47 -12.24
CA ALA A 543 -19.11 15.70 -11.22
C ALA A 543 -19.69 16.29 -9.94
N THR A 544 -20.46 17.37 -10.07
CA THR A 544 -21.12 18.04 -8.93
C THR A 544 -22.06 17.09 -8.17
N LYS A 545 -22.83 16.26 -8.89
CA LYS A 545 -23.72 15.28 -8.25
C LYS A 545 -22.94 14.22 -7.46
N PHE A 546 -21.84 13.72 -8.02
CA PHE A 546 -20.98 12.75 -7.34
C PHE A 546 -20.39 13.36 -6.06
N ILE A 547 -19.75 14.53 -6.18
CA ILE A 547 -19.10 15.23 -5.07
C ILE A 547 -20.11 15.55 -3.95
N ASN A 548 -21.30 16.07 -4.29
CA ASN A 548 -22.33 16.41 -3.30
C ASN A 548 -22.98 15.19 -2.63
N SER A 549 -22.77 13.98 -3.16
CA SER A 549 -23.28 12.74 -2.55
C SER A 549 -22.36 12.20 -1.46
N LEU A 550 -21.11 12.66 -1.41
CA LEU A 550 -20.12 12.22 -0.43
C LEU A 550 -20.43 12.76 0.96
N LYS A 551 -20.61 11.86 1.91
CA LYS A 551 -20.80 12.15 3.34
C LYS A 551 -20.12 11.06 4.15
N SER A 552 -19.44 11.46 5.22
CA SER A 552 -18.86 10.48 6.15
C SER A 552 -19.93 9.54 6.69
N LEU A 553 -19.57 8.28 6.93
CA LEU A 553 -20.51 7.26 7.41
C LEU A 553 -21.24 7.72 8.68
N ASN A 554 -20.52 8.40 9.59
CA ASN A 554 -21.00 9.00 10.83
C ASN A 554 -21.90 8.07 11.64
N SER A 555 -21.31 6.98 12.10
CA SER A 555 -21.96 5.95 12.92
C SER A 555 -21.31 5.87 14.30
N GLN A 556 -21.88 5.07 15.21
CA GLN A 556 -21.29 4.86 16.53
C GLN A 556 -19.87 4.26 16.45
N ALA A 557 -19.61 3.37 15.49
CA ALA A 557 -18.30 2.75 15.27
C ALA A 557 -17.34 3.63 14.47
N PHE A 558 -17.88 4.52 13.62
CA PHE A 558 -17.12 5.40 12.74
C PHE A 558 -17.66 6.85 12.86
N PRO A 559 -17.39 7.54 13.98
CA PRO A 559 -17.95 8.86 14.25
C PRO A 559 -17.24 9.94 13.42
N SER A 560 -17.99 10.95 12.98
CA SER A 560 -17.43 12.15 12.34
C SER A 560 -17.10 13.20 13.40
N ASN A 561 -15.85 13.24 13.83
CA ASN A 561 -15.37 14.15 14.89
C ASN A 561 -14.99 15.54 14.35
N VAL A 562 -15.95 16.22 13.73
CA VAL A 562 -15.75 17.54 13.13
C VAL A 562 -15.41 18.58 14.21
N PRO A 563 -14.29 19.33 14.09
CA PRO A 563 -14.02 20.44 14.99
C PRO A 563 -15.14 21.50 14.94
N LEU A 564 -15.79 21.75 16.06
CA LEU A 564 -16.88 22.74 16.16
C LEU A 564 -16.35 24.12 16.60
N GLU A 565 -15.42 24.12 17.56
CA GLU A 565 -14.66 25.30 17.98
C GLU A 565 -13.42 25.44 17.11
N ILE A 566 -13.08 26.68 16.73
CA ILE A 566 -12.03 27.00 15.75
C ILE A 566 -11.03 27.96 16.38
N ASP A 567 -9.77 27.53 16.48
CA ASP A 567 -8.66 28.36 16.95
C ASP A 567 -8.11 29.24 15.82
N HIS A 568 -7.98 28.67 14.60
CA HIS A 568 -7.49 29.37 13.41
C HIS A 568 -8.53 29.36 12.29
N SER A 569 -8.91 30.54 11.79
CA SER A 569 -9.82 30.69 10.66
C SER A 569 -9.10 31.35 9.48
N LEU A 570 -8.63 30.53 8.56
CA LEU A 570 -7.74 30.90 7.45
C LEU A 570 -8.51 31.01 6.13
N VAL A 571 -8.03 31.89 5.23
CA VAL A 571 -8.51 31.99 3.86
C VAL A 571 -7.30 32.00 2.93
N PHE A 572 -7.14 30.94 2.15
CA PHE A 572 -6.04 30.78 1.21
C PHE A 572 -6.58 30.87 -0.21
N THR A 573 -6.18 31.90 -0.95
CA THR A 573 -6.40 31.94 -2.39
C THR A 573 -5.42 31.00 -3.08
N VAL A 574 -5.93 30.20 -4.01
CA VAL A 574 -5.16 29.30 -4.87
C VAL A 574 -5.36 29.73 -6.32
N GLY A 575 -4.30 29.67 -7.11
CA GLY A 575 -4.39 30.03 -8.53
C GLY A 575 -3.02 30.23 -9.18
N LEU A 576 -3.06 30.71 -10.41
CA LEU A 576 -1.89 30.91 -11.26
C LEU A 576 -1.46 32.38 -11.31
N GLY A 577 -0.19 32.60 -11.67
CA GLY A 577 0.42 33.93 -11.79
C GLY A 577 1.50 33.98 -12.87
N LEU A 578 2.06 35.17 -13.09
CA LEU A 578 3.14 35.39 -14.06
C LEU A 578 4.31 36.12 -13.41
N ASN A 579 5.41 35.41 -13.20
CA ASN A 579 6.66 35.99 -12.72
C ASN A 579 7.60 36.31 -13.88
N ARG A 580 8.54 37.23 -13.64
CA ARG A 580 9.62 37.54 -14.58
C ARG A 580 10.59 36.36 -14.62
N CYS A 581 10.94 35.91 -15.82
CA CYS A 581 11.95 34.87 -16.03
C CYS A 581 12.90 35.32 -17.14
N PRO A 582 14.04 35.97 -16.79
CA PRO A 582 14.98 36.49 -17.79
C PRO A 582 15.59 35.40 -18.68
N ASP A 583 15.74 34.19 -18.13
CA ASP A 583 16.35 33.05 -18.83
C ASP A 583 15.34 32.23 -19.65
N CYS A 584 14.03 32.52 -19.51
CA CYS A 584 12.99 31.87 -20.30
C CYS A 584 12.84 32.54 -21.66
N VAL A 585 12.43 31.76 -22.66
CA VAL A 585 12.22 32.25 -24.04
C VAL A 585 11.27 33.45 -24.12
N THR A 586 10.24 33.49 -23.28
CA THR A 586 9.22 34.56 -23.28
C THR A 586 9.56 35.74 -22.35
N GLY A 587 10.64 35.67 -21.58
CA GLY A 587 10.97 36.66 -20.54
C GLY A 587 10.07 36.60 -19.29
N LYS A 588 9.07 35.72 -19.28
CA LYS A 588 8.12 35.47 -18.18
C LYS A 588 7.91 33.97 -18.00
N ARG A 589 7.35 33.57 -16.87
CA ARG A 589 6.98 32.18 -16.61
C ARG A 589 5.66 32.13 -15.86
N VAL A 590 4.81 31.17 -16.24
CA VAL A 590 3.64 30.80 -15.45
C VAL A 590 4.09 30.20 -14.12
N VAL A 591 3.60 30.76 -13.03
CA VAL A 591 3.81 30.27 -11.67
C VAL A 591 2.46 29.98 -11.03
N ALA A 592 2.47 29.36 -9.87
CA ALA A 592 1.27 29.10 -9.10
C ALA A 592 1.52 29.40 -7.64
N HIS A 593 0.48 29.77 -6.90
CA HIS A 593 0.64 30.37 -5.59
C HIS A 593 -0.47 30.03 -4.62
N VAL A 594 -0.13 30.13 -3.33
CA VAL A 594 -1.11 30.19 -2.24
C VAL A 594 -0.99 31.56 -1.57
N ASN A 595 -2.07 32.33 -1.48
CA ASN A 595 -2.08 33.70 -0.95
C ASN A 595 -1.00 34.63 -1.56
N ASN A 596 -0.81 34.56 -2.88
CA ASN A 596 0.19 35.33 -3.64
C ASN A 596 1.66 34.98 -3.30
N VAL A 597 1.89 33.86 -2.61
CA VAL A 597 3.22 33.30 -2.35
C VAL A 597 3.45 32.11 -3.29
N THR A 598 4.43 32.24 -4.18
CA THR A 598 4.95 31.14 -5.01
C THR A 598 6.04 30.43 -4.22
N PHE A 599 5.81 29.18 -3.87
CA PHE A 599 6.70 28.48 -2.96
C PHE A 599 8.00 28.04 -3.64
N VAL A 600 9.12 28.36 -3.00
CA VAL A 600 10.46 27.95 -3.44
C VAL A 600 10.94 26.80 -2.55
N MET A 601 11.37 25.69 -3.17
CA MET A 601 11.94 24.57 -2.41
C MET A 601 13.27 24.99 -1.79
N PRO A 602 13.52 24.70 -0.50
CA PRO A 602 14.81 24.95 0.12
C PRO A 602 15.85 23.92 -0.30
N LYS A 603 17.09 24.08 0.18
CA LYS A 603 18.19 23.12 -0.01
C LYS A 603 18.39 22.17 1.17
N ILE A 604 18.01 22.62 2.35
CA ILE A 604 17.92 21.82 3.58
C ILE A 604 16.45 21.52 3.78
N ASP A 605 16.08 20.30 4.12
CA ASP A 605 14.67 19.99 4.33
C ASP A 605 14.10 20.72 5.55
N ILE A 606 12.81 21.06 5.47
CA ILE A 606 12.19 21.98 6.42
C ILE A 606 12.00 21.32 7.79
N LEU A 607 11.78 20.01 7.84
CA LEU A 607 11.66 19.26 9.07
C LEU A 607 12.98 19.22 9.83
N GLU A 608 14.10 18.95 9.15
CA GLU A 608 15.44 19.04 9.72
C GLU A 608 15.72 20.46 10.22
N ALA A 609 15.43 21.47 9.40
CA ALA A 609 15.62 22.86 9.79
C ALA A 609 14.78 23.26 11.01
N HIS A 610 13.53 22.78 11.10
CA HIS A 610 12.67 22.99 12.25
C HIS A 610 13.20 22.28 13.50
N TYR A 611 13.58 21.01 13.38
CA TYR A 611 14.03 20.18 14.50
C TYR A 611 15.33 20.70 15.12
N TYR A 612 16.30 21.08 14.30
CA TYR A 612 17.60 21.59 14.75
C TYR A 612 17.66 23.13 14.88
N ASN A 613 16.55 23.84 14.66
CA ASN A 613 16.47 25.30 14.67
C ASN A 613 17.49 25.98 13.73
N ILE A 614 17.61 25.48 12.50
CA ILE A 614 18.51 26.03 11.47
C ILE A 614 17.90 27.31 10.90
N ASN A 615 18.60 28.42 11.08
CA ASN A 615 18.15 29.72 10.58
C ASN A 615 18.32 29.86 9.06
N GLY A 616 17.41 30.62 8.42
CA GLY A 616 17.54 31.02 7.02
C GLY A 616 17.02 30.00 5.99
N VAL A 617 16.39 28.91 6.42
CA VAL A 617 15.77 27.90 5.53
C VAL A 617 14.33 28.29 5.17
N PHE A 618 13.55 28.72 6.15
CA PHE A 618 12.16 29.16 5.97
C PHE A 618 11.81 30.28 6.95
N THR A 619 10.66 30.93 6.72
CA THR A 619 10.02 31.87 7.66
C THR A 619 8.63 31.39 8.04
N ASP A 620 8.15 31.75 9.23
CA ASP A 620 6.83 31.40 9.76
C ASP A 620 5.82 32.55 9.64
N ASP A 621 5.97 33.39 8.60
CA ASP A 621 5.15 34.56 8.31
C ASP A 621 4.20 34.36 7.11
N PHE A 622 3.74 33.12 6.89
CA PHE A 622 2.74 32.86 5.84
C PHE A 622 1.41 33.57 6.19
N PRO A 623 0.82 34.32 5.25
CA PRO A 623 -0.34 35.16 5.55
C PRO A 623 -1.61 34.34 5.77
N GLU A 624 -2.31 34.60 6.88
CA GLU A 624 -3.59 33.95 7.24
C GLU A 624 -4.72 34.19 6.25
N LYS A 625 -4.65 35.31 5.53
CA LYS A 625 -5.63 35.79 4.55
C LYS A 625 -4.90 36.33 3.33
N PRO A 626 -5.56 36.43 2.16
CA PRO A 626 -4.92 36.97 0.98
C PRO A 626 -4.44 38.40 1.25
N PRO A 627 -3.18 38.75 0.91
CA PRO A 627 -2.62 40.08 1.20
C PRO A 627 -3.35 41.20 0.45
N MET A 628 -4.03 40.87 -0.63
CA MET A 628 -4.91 41.78 -1.37
C MET A 628 -6.29 41.14 -1.56
N SER A 629 -7.33 41.89 -1.21
CA SER A 629 -8.72 41.50 -1.46
C SER A 629 -9.17 42.05 -2.81
N TYR A 630 -9.74 41.18 -3.65
CA TYR A 630 -10.36 41.54 -4.92
C TYR A 630 -11.50 40.56 -5.23
N ASN A 631 -12.14 40.73 -6.38
CA ASN A 631 -13.14 39.79 -6.85
C ASN A 631 -12.44 38.55 -7.43
N TYR A 632 -12.08 37.59 -6.56
CA TYR A 632 -11.25 36.42 -6.90
C TYR A 632 -11.76 35.66 -8.12
N THR A 633 -13.07 35.45 -8.22
CA THR A 633 -13.69 34.71 -9.34
C THR A 633 -14.25 35.63 -10.43
N GLY A 634 -13.94 36.91 -10.41
CA GLY A 634 -14.46 37.92 -11.34
C GLY A 634 -13.37 38.79 -11.91
N THR A 635 -13.39 40.10 -11.61
CA THR A 635 -12.38 41.05 -12.13
C THR A 635 -11.03 40.83 -11.46
N GLN A 636 -10.04 40.45 -12.26
CA GLN A 636 -8.68 40.17 -11.79
C GLN A 636 -7.81 41.44 -11.73
N PRO A 637 -6.76 41.46 -10.89
CA PRO A 637 -5.77 42.54 -10.86
C PRO A 637 -5.03 42.68 -12.21
N GLU A 638 -4.51 43.86 -12.54
CA GLU A 638 -3.69 44.03 -13.76
C GLU A 638 -2.31 43.37 -13.64
N ASN A 639 -1.80 43.24 -12.42
CA ASN A 639 -0.51 42.63 -12.13
C ASN A 639 -0.69 41.20 -11.60
N PHE A 640 -0.23 40.22 -12.38
CA PHE A 640 -0.25 38.80 -12.00
C PHE A 640 1.05 38.32 -11.34
N ALA A 641 1.99 39.22 -11.04
CA ALA A 641 3.24 38.86 -10.38
C ALA A 641 2.98 38.47 -8.92
N THR A 642 3.64 37.38 -8.52
CA THR A 642 3.58 36.82 -7.17
C THR A 642 4.88 37.08 -6.42
N THR A 643 4.89 36.79 -5.12
CA THR A 643 6.11 36.85 -4.31
C THR A 643 6.68 35.45 -4.12
N GLU A 644 7.95 35.26 -4.44
CA GLU A 644 8.63 33.99 -4.20
C GLU A 644 9.12 33.87 -2.75
N GLY A 645 8.98 32.69 -2.14
CA GLY A 645 9.57 32.42 -0.83
C GLY A 645 9.14 31.09 -0.21
N THR A 646 9.94 30.63 0.75
CA THR A 646 9.66 29.45 1.58
C THR A 646 9.02 29.91 2.90
N ARG A 647 7.72 30.20 2.85
CA ARG A 647 6.93 30.71 3.98
C ARG A 647 5.98 29.63 4.48
N LEU A 648 5.93 29.41 5.79
CA LEU A 648 5.09 28.40 6.43
C LEU A 648 4.12 29.02 7.43
N TYR A 649 3.03 28.30 7.70
CA TYR A 649 2.08 28.68 8.74
C TYR A 649 2.31 27.81 9.99
N ARG A 650 2.66 28.44 11.12
CA ARG A 650 2.90 27.72 12.38
C ARG A 650 1.60 27.53 13.16
N LEU A 651 1.40 26.33 13.67
CA LEU A 651 0.25 25.91 14.45
C LEU A 651 0.74 25.33 15.79
N ALA A 652 0.07 25.73 16.87
CA ALA A 652 0.27 25.06 18.15
C ALA A 652 -0.31 23.64 18.08
N TYR A 653 0.34 22.68 18.76
CA TYR A 653 -0.20 21.33 18.90
C TYR A 653 -1.65 21.34 19.36
N ASN A 654 -2.47 20.51 18.73
CA ASN A 654 -3.89 20.28 19.01
C ASN A 654 -4.83 21.46 18.69
N SER A 655 -4.34 22.52 18.02
CA SER A 655 -5.19 23.62 17.56
C SER A 655 -6.17 23.15 16.48
N THR A 656 -7.38 23.72 16.46
CA THR A 656 -8.39 23.44 15.43
C THR A 656 -8.35 24.51 14.33
N VAL A 657 -8.31 24.05 13.08
CA VAL A 657 -8.14 24.92 11.91
C VAL A 657 -9.37 24.81 11.02
N GLN A 658 -9.94 25.96 10.65
CA GLN A 658 -10.83 26.09 9.50
C GLN A 658 -10.04 26.76 8.39
N LEU A 659 -9.93 26.10 7.24
CA LEU A 659 -9.25 26.63 6.07
C LEU A 659 -10.25 26.73 4.91
N VAL A 660 -10.43 27.94 4.39
CA VAL A 660 -11.14 28.17 3.13
C VAL A 660 -10.12 28.27 2.02
N LEU A 661 -10.20 27.35 1.07
CA LEU A 661 -9.46 27.37 -0.18
C LEU A 661 -10.33 28.06 -1.23
N GLN A 662 -9.85 29.17 -1.79
CA GLN A 662 -10.56 30.03 -2.73
C GLN A 662 -9.83 30.04 -4.07
N ASP A 663 -10.43 29.48 -5.11
CA ASP A 663 -9.90 29.60 -6.47
C ASP A 663 -9.95 31.06 -6.95
N THR A 664 -9.02 31.43 -7.82
CA THR A 664 -8.94 32.75 -8.45
C THR A 664 -8.95 32.61 -9.97
N GLY A 665 -9.56 33.58 -10.66
CA GLY A 665 -9.54 33.64 -12.13
C GLY A 665 -8.24 34.20 -12.71
N MET A 666 -7.14 34.29 -11.94
CA MET A 666 -5.87 34.79 -12.44
C MET A 666 -5.30 33.81 -13.47
N ILE A 667 -5.04 34.30 -14.69
CA ILE A 667 -4.79 33.51 -15.91
C ILE A 667 -6.01 32.71 -16.37
N ALA A 668 -6.48 31.75 -15.56
CA ALA A 668 -7.69 30.97 -15.80
C ALA A 668 -8.18 30.37 -14.47
N PRO A 669 -9.52 30.33 -14.23
CA PRO A 669 -10.07 29.58 -13.10
C PRO A 669 -9.97 28.07 -13.37
N GLU A 670 -9.62 27.26 -12.39
CA GLU A 670 -9.37 25.82 -12.57
C GLU A 670 -9.70 25.04 -11.28
N ASP A 671 -10.14 23.77 -11.39
CA ASP A 671 -10.21 22.94 -10.19
C ASP A 671 -8.81 22.54 -9.72
N HIS A 672 -8.55 22.74 -8.44
CA HIS A 672 -7.28 22.40 -7.82
C HIS A 672 -7.49 21.31 -6.76
N PRO A 673 -7.04 20.06 -7.00
CA PRO A 673 -7.06 19.01 -5.99
C PRO A 673 -6.00 19.29 -4.93
N ILE A 674 -6.38 19.93 -3.83
CA ILE A 674 -5.46 20.26 -2.73
C ILE A 674 -5.33 19.05 -1.80
N HIS A 675 -4.11 18.57 -1.66
CA HIS A 675 -3.71 17.50 -0.74
C HIS A 675 -3.02 18.09 0.49
N LEU A 676 -3.32 17.55 1.67
CA LEU A 676 -2.65 17.87 2.93
C LEU A 676 -2.01 16.60 3.51
N HIS A 677 -0.69 16.63 3.68
CA HIS A 677 0.06 15.56 4.33
C HIS A 677 -0.23 15.52 5.83
N GLY A 678 -0.02 14.37 6.47
CA GLY A 678 -0.11 14.20 7.93
C GLY A 678 -1.53 14.22 8.54
N PHE A 679 -2.53 14.65 7.77
CA PHE A 679 -3.90 14.84 8.25
C PHE A 679 -4.93 14.37 7.22
N ASN A 680 -6.02 13.80 7.75
CA ASN A 680 -7.30 13.93 7.08
C ASN A 680 -8.02 15.20 7.59
N PHE A 681 -8.93 15.72 6.79
CA PHE A 681 -9.73 16.90 7.09
C PHE A 681 -11.19 16.69 6.67
N PHE A 682 -12.11 17.40 7.33
CA PHE A 682 -13.53 17.39 7.01
C PHE A 682 -13.88 18.50 6.03
N ALA A 683 -14.41 18.16 4.86
CA ALA A 683 -14.91 19.13 3.89
C ALA A 683 -16.32 19.61 4.31
N VAL A 684 -16.36 20.74 5.02
CA VAL A 684 -17.59 21.27 5.65
C VAL A 684 -18.45 22.11 4.70
N GLY A 685 -17.88 22.62 3.61
CA GLY A 685 -18.64 23.39 2.63
C GLY A 685 -17.90 23.55 1.31
N ARG A 686 -18.66 23.80 0.23
CA ARG A 686 -18.15 24.13 -1.11
C ARG A 686 -19.14 25.08 -1.78
N GLY A 687 -18.66 25.96 -2.63
CA GLY A 687 -19.48 26.89 -3.39
C GLY A 687 -18.79 27.39 -4.65
N ILE A 688 -19.54 28.11 -5.48
CA ILE A 688 -19.05 28.84 -6.65
C ILE A 688 -19.09 30.34 -6.32
N GLY A 689 -18.15 31.10 -6.88
CA GLY A 689 -17.95 32.52 -6.58
C GLY A 689 -16.96 32.75 -5.45
N ASN A 690 -16.95 33.96 -4.91
CA ASN A 690 -16.15 34.29 -3.73
C ASN A 690 -16.85 33.80 -2.46
N PHE A 691 -16.08 33.21 -1.54
CA PHE A 691 -16.56 32.83 -0.22
C PHE A 691 -17.06 34.03 0.58
N ASP A 692 -18.28 33.93 1.13
CA ASP A 692 -18.85 34.92 2.03
C ASP A 692 -18.73 34.45 3.49
N GLN A 693 -17.82 35.07 4.25
CA GLN A 693 -17.51 34.71 5.63
C GLN A 693 -18.71 34.81 6.59
N GLU A 694 -19.77 35.55 6.24
CA GLU A 694 -20.96 35.69 7.08
C GLU A 694 -22.12 34.78 6.65
N LYS A 695 -22.20 34.44 5.35
CA LYS A 695 -23.34 33.69 4.79
C LYS A 695 -23.04 32.22 4.62
N ASP A 696 -21.88 31.86 4.10
CA ASP A 696 -21.60 30.49 3.70
C ASP A 696 -21.35 29.52 4.87
N PRO A 697 -20.70 29.94 5.98
CA PRO A 697 -20.59 29.09 7.17
C PRO A 697 -21.93 28.61 7.73
N LYS A 698 -23.02 29.34 7.49
CA LYS A 698 -24.38 28.95 7.92
C LYS A 698 -24.91 27.72 7.17
N LYS A 699 -24.31 27.37 6.03
CA LYS A 699 -24.66 26.22 5.21
C LYS A 699 -23.69 25.04 5.40
N PHE A 700 -22.70 25.19 6.28
CA PHE A 700 -21.72 24.13 6.49
C PHE A 700 -22.39 22.85 7.00
N ASN A 701 -21.97 21.73 6.42
CA ASN A 701 -22.25 20.43 6.97
C ASN A 701 -21.31 20.18 8.15
N LEU A 702 -21.83 20.33 9.36
CA LEU A 702 -21.09 20.07 10.61
C LEU A 702 -21.53 18.77 11.29
N VAL A 703 -22.32 17.94 10.59
CA VAL A 703 -22.86 16.68 11.12
C VAL A 703 -22.11 15.51 10.52
N ASP A 704 -22.11 15.40 9.19
CA ASP A 704 -21.49 14.29 8.46
C ASP A 704 -20.68 14.74 7.22
N PRO A 705 -19.88 15.83 7.29
CA PRO A 705 -19.01 16.23 6.19
C PRO A 705 -18.06 15.08 5.84
N VAL A 706 -17.80 14.90 4.54
CA VAL A 706 -16.84 13.88 4.09
C VAL A 706 -15.45 14.20 4.64
N GLU A 707 -14.80 13.18 5.21
CA GLU A 707 -13.41 13.23 5.65
C GLU A 707 -12.51 12.70 4.53
N ARG A 708 -11.45 13.45 4.19
CA ARG A 708 -10.55 13.18 3.07
C ARG A 708 -9.13 13.65 3.37
N ASN A 709 -8.16 13.27 2.54
CA ASN A 709 -6.83 13.89 2.50
C ASN A 709 -6.59 14.75 1.24
N THR A 710 -7.43 14.61 0.22
CA THR A 710 -7.35 15.41 -1.02
C THR A 710 -8.73 15.92 -1.41
N ILE A 711 -8.85 17.22 -1.74
CA ILE A 711 -10.12 17.83 -2.11
C ILE A 711 -9.98 18.83 -3.25
N GLY A 712 -10.88 18.73 -4.23
CA GLY A 712 -10.97 19.71 -5.32
C GLY A 712 -11.52 21.05 -4.83
N VAL A 713 -10.82 22.12 -5.16
CA VAL A 713 -11.33 23.50 -5.07
C VAL A 713 -11.95 23.81 -6.42
N PRO A 714 -13.28 23.99 -6.53
CA PRO A 714 -13.94 24.17 -7.83
C PRO A 714 -13.37 25.34 -8.64
N SER A 715 -13.28 25.18 -9.96
CA SER A 715 -13.06 26.31 -10.88
C SER A 715 -14.04 27.44 -10.60
N GLY A 716 -13.48 28.62 -10.33
CA GLY A 716 -14.22 29.83 -9.98
C GLY A 716 -15.00 29.73 -8.68
N GLY A 717 -14.54 28.95 -7.70
CA GLY A 717 -15.26 28.74 -6.44
C GLY A 717 -14.36 28.54 -5.22
N TRP A 718 -14.91 27.90 -4.19
CA TRP A 718 -14.23 27.69 -2.92
C TRP A 718 -14.63 26.37 -2.26
N THR A 719 -13.74 25.85 -1.44
CA THR A 719 -13.96 24.69 -0.55
C THR A 719 -13.47 25.05 0.86
N ALA A 720 -14.29 24.79 1.88
CA ALA A 720 -13.96 24.97 3.28
C ALA A 720 -13.70 23.62 3.95
N ILE A 721 -12.53 23.47 4.59
CA ILE A 721 -12.14 22.27 5.33
C ILE A 721 -11.88 22.58 6.81
N ARG A 722 -12.02 21.57 7.66
CA ARG A 722 -11.65 21.62 9.07
C ARG A 722 -10.79 20.44 9.48
N PHE A 723 -9.73 20.70 10.22
CA PHE A 723 -8.88 19.65 10.82
C PHE A 723 -8.35 20.09 12.18
N ARG A 724 -7.71 19.15 12.88
CA ARG A 724 -7.03 19.38 14.15
C ARG A 724 -5.56 19.11 13.94
N ALA A 725 -4.70 20.05 14.32
CA ALA A 725 -3.26 19.94 14.22
C ALA A 725 -2.68 19.07 15.36
N ASP A 726 -3.11 17.81 15.43
CA ASP A 726 -2.76 16.83 16.49
C ASP A 726 -1.51 16.00 16.18
N ASN A 727 -0.74 16.38 15.17
CA ASN A 727 0.43 15.67 14.70
C ASN A 727 1.63 16.63 14.57
N PRO A 728 2.63 16.57 15.47
CA PRO A 728 3.76 17.48 15.46
C PRO A 728 4.70 17.16 14.28
N GLY A 729 5.26 18.20 13.65
CA GLY A 729 6.12 18.05 12.48
C GLY A 729 5.89 19.14 11.43
N VAL A 730 6.36 18.88 10.22
CA VAL A 730 6.17 19.76 9.06
C VAL A 730 5.34 19.02 8.03
N TRP A 731 4.21 19.61 7.65
CA TRP A 731 3.20 18.96 6.83
C TRP A 731 2.94 19.73 5.55
N PHE A 732 3.24 19.10 4.43
CA PHE A 732 3.12 19.69 3.11
C PHE A 732 1.65 19.80 2.68
N MET A 733 1.28 20.93 2.09
CA MET A 733 -0.03 21.13 1.47
C MET A 733 0.18 21.65 0.06
N HIS A 734 -0.33 20.95 -0.95
CA HIS A 734 -0.08 21.30 -2.33
C HIS A 734 -1.21 20.86 -3.27
N CYS A 735 -1.26 21.47 -4.45
CA CYS A 735 -2.12 20.96 -5.53
C CYS A 735 -1.52 19.66 -6.09
N HIS A 736 -2.33 18.61 -6.19
CA HIS A 736 -1.93 17.31 -6.71
C HIS A 736 -1.88 17.25 -8.25
N LEU A 737 -2.05 18.39 -8.92
CA LEU A 737 -1.62 18.58 -10.30
C LEU A 737 -0.12 18.85 -10.30
N GLU A 738 0.66 17.95 -10.88
CA GLU A 738 2.12 17.97 -10.76
C GLU A 738 2.73 19.24 -11.38
N VAL A 739 2.14 19.74 -12.47
CA VAL A 739 2.50 21.03 -13.05
C VAL A 739 2.34 22.20 -12.07
N HIS A 740 1.28 22.20 -11.26
CA HIS A 740 1.06 23.24 -10.26
C HIS A 740 2.01 23.11 -9.07
N THR A 741 2.29 21.89 -8.63
CA THR A 741 3.33 21.64 -7.61
C THR A 741 4.71 22.12 -8.08
N THR A 742 5.06 21.90 -9.34
CA THR A 742 6.29 22.43 -9.95
C THR A 742 6.27 23.96 -10.01
N TRP A 743 5.14 24.57 -10.34
CA TRP A 743 4.99 26.02 -10.44
C TRP A 743 4.90 26.78 -9.11
N GLY A 744 4.72 26.08 -7.99
CA GLY A 744 4.74 26.68 -6.66
C GLY A 744 3.40 26.72 -5.92
N LEU A 745 2.37 26.03 -6.41
CA LEU A 745 1.06 25.87 -5.72
C LEU A 745 1.18 24.89 -4.56
N LYS A 746 1.99 25.28 -3.58
CA LYS A 746 2.34 24.48 -2.41
C LYS A 746 2.67 25.40 -1.24
N MET A 747 2.53 24.88 -0.04
CA MET A 747 2.95 25.49 1.23
C MET A 747 3.16 24.38 2.27
N ALA A 748 3.58 24.71 3.48
CA ALA A 748 3.61 23.74 4.56
C ALA A 748 3.15 24.36 5.89
N PHE A 749 2.53 23.53 6.72
CA PHE A 749 2.26 23.83 8.12
C PHE A 749 3.41 23.33 8.98
N VAL A 750 3.84 24.13 9.96
CA VAL A 750 4.70 23.65 11.06
C VAL A 750 3.81 23.46 12.27
N VAL A 751 3.72 22.25 12.80
CA VAL A 751 2.96 21.95 14.01
C VAL A 751 3.95 21.72 15.14
N ASP A 752 3.90 22.60 16.15
CA ASP A 752 4.79 22.53 17.30
C ASP A 752 4.53 21.25 18.13
N ASN A 753 5.52 20.86 18.95
CA ASN A 753 5.34 19.80 19.93
C ASN A 753 4.32 20.20 21.02
N GLY A 754 3.57 19.22 21.52
CA GLY A 754 2.73 19.35 22.70
C GLY A 754 3.51 19.22 24.01
N LYS A 755 2.82 18.83 25.09
CA LYS A 755 3.37 18.83 26.47
C LYS A 755 4.15 17.56 26.83
N GLY A 756 3.99 16.48 26.07
CA GLY A 756 4.54 15.17 26.42
C GLY A 756 5.22 14.46 25.26
N PRO A 757 5.92 13.33 25.53
CA PRO A 757 6.61 12.57 24.50
C PRO A 757 5.63 12.08 23.41
N ASN A 758 4.42 11.67 23.79
CA ASN A 758 3.38 11.23 22.83
C ASN A 758 2.76 12.36 22.00
N GLU A 759 3.11 13.61 22.29
CA GLU A 759 2.67 14.80 21.57
C GLU A 759 3.87 15.50 20.88
N SER A 760 5.03 14.82 20.84
CA SER A 760 6.27 15.37 20.29
C SER A 760 6.75 14.54 19.11
N LEU A 761 7.34 15.20 18.10
CA LEU A 761 8.02 14.55 16.99
C LEU A 761 9.12 13.61 17.55
N ILE A 762 9.26 12.43 16.95
CA ILE A 762 10.34 11.51 17.34
C ILE A 762 11.70 12.03 16.84
N GLU A 763 12.78 11.54 17.43
CA GLU A 763 14.13 11.86 16.95
C GLU A 763 14.32 11.38 15.49
N PRO A 764 15.09 12.11 14.68
CA PRO A 764 15.36 11.71 13.30
C PRO A 764 16.08 10.35 13.26
N PRO A 765 15.74 9.48 12.29
CA PRO A 765 16.38 8.20 12.16
C PRO A 765 17.86 8.35 11.75
N GLY A 766 18.71 7.42 12.19
CA GLY A 766 20.16 7.49 11.96
C GLY A 766 20.58 7.33 10.50
N ASP A 767 19.70 6.85 9.64
CA ASP A 767 19.86 6.69 8.19
C ASP A 767 19.09 7.76 7.38
N LEU A 768 18.63 8.84 8.01
CA LEU A 768 17.99 9.97 7.31
C LEU A 768 18.92 10.51 6.21
N PRO A 769 18.45 10.67 4.95
CA PRO A 769 19.30 11.17 3.87
C PRO A 769 19.80 12.59 4.16
N LEU A 770 21.10 12.80 3.94
CA LEU A 770 21.75 14.09 4.20
C LEU A 770 21.46 15.12 3.12
N CYS A 771 21.30 16.35 3.56
CA CYS A 771 21.46 17.57 2.77
C CYS A 771 22.95 17.99 2.74
#